data_AF-A0A2G8HX90-F1
#
_entry.id   AF-A0A2G8HX90-F1
#
_cell.length_a   1.000
_cell.length_b   1.000
_cell.length_c   1.000
_cell.angle_alpha   90.00
_cell.angle_beta   90.00
_cell.angle_gamma   90.00
#
_symmetry.space_group_name_H-M   'P 1'
#
loop_
_entity.id
_entity.type
_entity.pdbx_description
1 polymer ?
#
loop_
_entity_poly.entity_id
_entity_poly.type
_entity_poly.pdbx_seq_one_letter_code
_entity_poly.pdbx_strand_id
1 'polypeptide(L)'
;MKLPIINTKTEEYSKALLNKFYDNEFIPAEKKNYLTDLKKSTGPFLAIDDENGETKYLMDAASQIATLGLGFSPSVFFGTAHYLSSWTNDSNSSEFKNIRKAFTEILKRKINWENLDLTICNSGAEANEIALGYCYEKRVNRSANKVLAFEGSFHGRMMITLSSTWNKTKREPFEWPGHETTYCTFPELETDEMNPLAPQGWQSLWADASLKDLEVPNDWKKDSQVAKEIDSLLEVREKLQAGDIFAVIVEPMQCEGGDRYASGRFNEALILLSHSFNIPVIHDEVQTGFHLGKEFFWHREFKLRNDLGEEISPDYVVCAKKAQVGLVLSKENHKKREQLQVASVIRGYLHAVALDQSQELIQALEKTSRDLLSKLCAKFPEKITRPRANGMAFGFELPSSEITTEFINKRFAHGLLYYPAGDKTLRFRLNTSFTKKDIEYLFNRLEVMAQEILEGKSSAAICEIETRNRSNDSIYDWQELLLLTKLNLFQGDDLSGEVFIEEIQKLFKKTTGYQILRINQNNFDKWKDKVHQMQLDIYEPARQTEIMKFEQCALSEKGVAVAIVDGESLLAMSFSSPLDLNPLERGVRNDPDFKNSNALYMVDSTVGKRLQGKGVGRYLKYALTCFAMIEDIEKINGRNRDRMAASMLNINLSLGAHEIMYMSEDYPDFEKYRDVLYYSCPTIFKKDSLVLSDAINSPLGSSDLTNEYVTEQLPYLVNKVCLSNFVSTRFLEQLSALKTELPEELKHIYTTSGQSECVDKLAKSIWYNQEEKTNHMVTFKGHYFGEGSFLARSLSSTCDTFFNVTHLEQPTEDNLEEVLKSLEDTLKKTKTMAVWLEPLTQLTMTKLSEEVIEKIITVTRKYGAKVIFNETASSFYRYSSESFFASKNKTIGPDAAMAFLGGQAGLCFMKKENFLAKPLMLISTWDGDEFSLSNYNKAVSSINNDLSSFIQTRLEFTNKLTELLEEYQIEEMEIENGCGYFIGNISVQLKRYFTREGNRFIVNPSYSAMREFIKEDI
;
A
#
# COMPACT_ATOMS: atom_id res chain seq x y z
N MET A 1 -3.04 -23.69 -20.98
CA MET A 1 -1.88 -24.19 -20.21
C MET A 1 -2.37 -25.03 -19.06
N LYS A 2 -1.57 -25.99 -18.59
CA LYS A 2 -1.87 -26.83 -17.43
C LYS A 2 -0.92 -26.44 -16.30
N LEU A 3 -1.48 -26.07 -15.14
CA LEU A 3 -0.73 -25.65 -13.96
C LEU A 3 -0.75 -26.78 -12.93
N PRO A 4 0.40 -27.34 -12.51
CA PRO A 4 0.42 -28.34 -11.46
C PRO A 4 0.05 -27.71 -10.12
N ILE A 5 -0.83 -28.34 -9.34
CA ILE A 5 -1.22 -27.79 -8.03
C ILE A 5 -0.34 -28.33 -6.91
N ILE A 6 -0.36 -27.63 -5.78
CA ILE A 6 0.29 -28.07 -4.54
C ILE A 6 -0.22 -29.44 -4.09
N ASN A 7 0.61 -30.15 -3.32
CA ASN A 7 0.27 -31.42 -2.69
C ASN A 7 0.99 -31.55 -1.33
N THR A 8 0.81 -32.69 -0.65
CA THR A 8 1.38 -32.95 0.67
C THR A 8 2.92 -32.85 0.70
N LYS A 9 3.61 -33.28 -0.35
CA LYS A 9 5.09 -33.17 -0.42
C LYS A 9 5.56 -31.73 -0.46
N THR A 10 4.84 -30.89 -1.21
CA THR A 10 5.11 -29.44 -1.28
C THR A 10 4.98 -28.77 0.09
N GLU A 11 3.97 -29.17 0.87
CA GLU A 11 3.82 -28.70 2.25
C GLU A 11 4.94 -29.21 3.17
N GLU A 12 5.30 -30.50 3.08
CA GLU A 12 6.39 -31.10 3.86
C GLU A 12 7.73 -30.41 3.60
N TYR A 13 8.04 -30.15 2.33
CA TYR A 13 9.23 -29.42 1.89
C TYR A 13 9.27 -27.99 2.46
N SER A 14 8.20 -27.23 2.25
CA SER A 14 8.09 -25.85 2.74
C SER A 14 8.25 -25.81 4.26
N LYS A 15 7.54 -26.68 4.98
CA LYS A 15 7.60 -26.78 6.45
C LYS A 15 9.02 -27.11 6.95
N ALA A 16 9.75 -27.98 6.26
CA ALA A 16 11.11 -28.32 6.64
C ALA A 16 12.08 -27.13 6.52
N LEU A 17 11.88 -26.25 5.55
CA LEU A 17 12.66 -25.01 5.41
C LEU A 17 12.24 -23.96 6.44
N LEU A 18 10.95 -23.74 6.59
CA LEU A 18 10.36 -22.77 7.52
C LEU A 18 10.78 -23.01 8.97
N ASN A 19 10.78 -24.27 9.41
CA ASN A 19 11.21 -24.63 10.77
C ASN A 19 12.62 -24.12 11.09
N LYS A 20 13.56 -24.12 10.12
CA LYS A 20 14.93 -23.63 10.34
C LYS A 20 14.98 -22.15 10.72
N PHE A 21 14.02 -21.35 10.25
CA PHE A 21 13.92 -19.92 10.55
C PHE A 21 13.13 -19.65 11.84
N TYR A 22 12.24 -20.57 12.25
CA TYR A 22 11.47 -20.46 13.49
C TYR A 22 12.19 -21.02 14.71
N ASP A 23 13.25 -21.80 14.49
CA ASP A 23 14.11 -22.31 15.55
C ASP A 23 14.62 -21.16 16.46
N ASN A 24 14.61 -21.42 17.78
CA ASN A 24 14.99 -20.46 18.83
C ASN A 24 14.07 -19.23 18.98
N GLU A 25 12.88 -19.25 18.37
CA GLU A 25 11.88 -18.17 18.51
C GLU A 25 12.40 -16.80 18.05
N PHE A 26 13.26 -16.79 17.02
CA PHE A 26 13.81 -15.55 16.45
C PHE A 26 12.72 -14.66 15.85
N ILE A 27 11.90 -15.26 14.98
CA ILE A 27 10.68 -14.67 14.40
C ILE A 27 9.50 -15.57 14.76
N PRO A 28 8.28 -15.03 14.86
CA PRO A 28 7.13 -15.87 15.14
C PRO A 28 6.73 -16.65 13.87
N ALA A 29 6.32 -17.91 14.03
CA ALA A 29 5.92 -18.77 12.92
C ALA A 29 4.75 -18.16 12.15
N GLU A 30 4.73 -18.23 10.83
CA GLU A 30 3.61 -17.83 9.98
C GLU A 30 2.42 -18.81 10.08
N LYS A 31 1.31 -18.48 9.41
CA LYS A 31 0.07 -19.29 9.49
C LYS A 31 -0.01 -20.43 8.49
N LYS A 32 0.62 -20.32 7.31
CA LYS A 32 0.52 -21.31 6.23
C LYS A 32 1.91 -21.77 5.81
N ASN A 33 2.11 -23.08 5.82
CA ASN A 33 3.41 -23.71 5.57
C ASN A 33 3.72 -23.82 4.06
N TYR A 34 3.69 -22.72 3.32
CA TYR A 34 4.04 -22.70 1.89
C TYR A 34 4.94 -21.51 1.57
N LEU A 35 6.01 -21.77 0.83
CA LEU A 35 6.94 -20.75 0.35
C LEU A 35 6.54 -20.24 -1.03
N THR A 36 6.45 -18.93 -1.21
CA THR A 36 5.96 -18.33 -2.46
C THR A 36 7.07 -18.03 -3.47
N ASP A 37 6.81 -18.32 -4.74
CA ASP A 37 7.59 -17.83 -5.89
C ASP A 37 6.82 -16.68 -6.56
N LEU A 38 7.13 -15.44 -6.19
CA LEU A 38 6.39 -14.29 -6.70
C LEU A 38 6.64 -14.01 -8.18
N LYS A 39 7.83 -14.33 -8.72
CA LYS A 39 8.16 -14.11 -10.14
C LYS A 39 7.29 -14.99 -11.04
N LYS A 40 7.00 -16.23 -10.62
CA LYS A 40 6.16 -17.17 -11.37
C LYS A 40 4.66 -17.08 -11.07
N SER A 41 4.28 -16.28 -10.08
CA SER A 41 2.86 -16.04 -9.77
C SER A 41 2.19 -15.26 -10.92
N THR A 42 0.98 -15.67 -11.32
CA THR A 42 0.31 -15.09 -12.50
C THR A 42 -1.21 -15.11 -12.40
N GLY A 43 -1.83 -13.96 -12.66
CA GLY A 43 -3.29 -13.82 -12.64
C GLY A 43 -3.88 -14.26 -11.28
N PRO A 44 -4.85 -15.18 -11.23
CA PRO A 44 -5.41 -15.64 -9.97
C PRO A 44 -4.61 -16.78 -9.33
N PHE A 45 -3.40 -17.08 -9.80
CA PHE A 45 -2.62 -18.22 -9.34
C PHE A 45 -1.35 -17.76 -8.60
N LEU A 46 -1.26 -18.13 -7.33
CA LEU A 46 -0.07 -17.99 -6.50
C LEU A 46 0.86 -19.18 -6.77
N ALA A 47 2.09 -18.90 -7.16
CA ALA A 47 3.12 -19.91 -7.37
C ALA A 47 3.84 -20.22 -6.04
N ILE A 48 4.13 -21.51 -5.85
CA ILE A 48 4.69 -22.11 -4.63
C ILE A 48 5.92 -22.93 -5.00
N ASP A 49 6.98 -22.79 -4.21
CA ASP A 49 8.22 -23.55 -4.34
C ASP A 49 8.05 -25.01 -3.91
N ASP A 50 8.78 -25.92 -4.55
CA ASP A 50 8.73 -27.37 -4.32
C ASP A 50 10.12 -28.02 -4.31
N GLU A 51 10.22 -29.25 -3.80
CA GLU A 51 11.47 -29.96 -3.45
C GLU A 51 12.51 -30.15 -4.59
N ASN A 52 12.12 -29.92 -5.85
CA ASN A 52 12.97 -30.09 -7.04
C ASN A 52 13.18 -28.79 -7.84
N GLY A 53 12.85 -27.63 -7.26
CA GLY A 53 12.80 -26.36 -8.01
C GLY A 53 11.64 -26.29 -9.01
N GLU A 54 10.73 -27.27 -8.98
CA GLU A 54 9.44 -27.20 -9.67
C GLU A 54 8.55 -26.14 -9.03
N THR A 55 7.62 -25.61 -9.82
CA THR A 55 6.64 -24.63 -9.33
C THR A 55 5.26 -25.25 -9.31
N LYS A 56 4.63 -25.21 -8.14
CA LYS A 56 3.23 -25.61 -7.94
C LYS A 56 2.36 -24.37 -7.78
N TYR A 57 1.05 -24.55 -7.88
CA TYR A 57 0.11 -23.43 -7.89
C TYR A 57 -1.07 -23.61 -6.95
N LEU A 58 -1.55 -22.47 -6.45
CA LEU A 58 -2.79 -22.29 -5.71
C LEU A 58 -3.66 -21.26 -6.44
N MET A 59 -4.93 -21.57 -6.68
CA MET A 59 -5.91 -20.57 -7.12
C MET A 59 -6.31 -19.69 -5.93
N ASP A 60 -5.85 -18.44 -5.95
CA ASP A 60 -6.13 -17.42 -4.94
C ASP A 60 -7.48 -16.74 -5.19
N ALA A 61 -8.54 -17.36 -4.65
CA ALA A 61 -9.88 -16.77 -4.55
C ALA A 61 -10.06 -15.93 -3.27
N ALA A 62 -8.96 -15.56 -2.61
CA ALA A 62 -8.92 -14.60 -1.51
C ALA A 62 -8.18 -13.30 -1.86
N SER A 63 -7.51 -13.24 -3.01
CA SER A 63 -6.70 -12.10 -3.47
C SER A 63 -5.78 -11.53 -2.37
N GLN A 64 -5.09 -12.41 -1.63
CA GLN A 64 -4.27 -12.04 -0.47
C GLN A 64 -5.02 -11.16 0.55
N ILE A 65 -6.21 -11.64 0.97
CA ILE A 65 -7.14 -10.92 1.86
C ILE A 65 -7.68 -9.63 1.22
N ALA A 66 -8.11 -9.72 -0.05
CA ALA A 66 -8.64 -8.62 -0.85
C ALA A 66 -7.64 -7.47 -1.08
N THR A 67 -6.34 -7.78 -1.17
CA THR A 67 -5.26 -6.83 -1.48
C THR A 67 -4.95 -6.76 -2.97
N LEU A 68 -5.17 -7.84 -3.73
CA LEU A 68 -4.84 -7.93 -5.16
C LEU A 68 -6.10 -7.78 -6.04
N GLY A 69 -6.35 -6.58 -6.56
CA GLY A 69 -7.49 -6.34 -7.46
C GLY A 69 -7.23 -6.74 -8.91
N LEU A 70 -5.97 -6.73 -9.37
CA LEU A 70 -5.56 -7.15 -10.73
C LEU A 70 -4.94 -8.56 -10.79
N GLY A 71 -4.83 -9.27 -9.66
CA GLY A 71 -4.11 -10.53 -9.55
C GLY A 71 -2.59 -10.38 -9.47
N PHE A 72 -1.86 -11.49 -9.64
CA PHE A 72 -0.40 -11.55 -9.61
C PHE A 72 0.24 -11.15 -10.95
N SER A 73 1.39 -10.47 -10.85
CA SER A 73 2.19 -9.97 -11.95
C SER A 73 1.39 -9.20 -13.02
N PRO A 74 0.48 -8.27 -12.64
CA PRO A 74 -0.25 -7.48 -13.62
C PRO A 74 0.73 -6.53 -14.32
N SER A 75 0.70 -6.47 -15.66
CA SER A 75 1.64 -5.64 -16.43
C SER A 75 1.67 -4.18 -15.95
N VAL A 76 0.52 -3.67 -15.50
CA VAL A 76 0.34 -2.31 -15.00
C VAL A 76 1.32 -1.96 -13.87
N PHE A 77 1.60 -2.88 -12.94
CA PHE A 77 2.44 -2.61 -11.76
C PHE A 77 3.94 -2.51 -12.08
N PHE A 78 4.39 -2.96 -13.25
CA PHE A 78 5.74 -2.65 -13.73
C PHE A 78 5.94 -1.13 -13.93
N GLY A 79 4.84 -0.39 -14.13
CA GLY A 79 4.81 1.07 -14.13
C GLY A 79 5.51 1.71 -12.94
N THR A 80 5.43 1.07 -11.77
CA THR A 80 6.06 1.56 -10.53
C THR A 80 7.58 1.62 -10.64
N ALA A 81 8.21 0.68 -11.34
CA ALA A 81 9.67 0.59 -11.44
C ALA A 81 10.29 1.69 -12.32
N HIS A 82 9.48 2.40 -13.11
CA HIS A 82 9.96 3.41 -14.06
C HIS A 82 10.31 4.77 -13.44
N TYR A 83 10.19 4.92 -12.11
CA TYR A 83 10.52 6.13 -11.37
C TYR A 83 11.67 5.86 -10.41
N LEU A 84 12.68 6.74 -10.39
CA LEU A 84 13.83 6.60 -9.50
C LEU A 84 13.42 6.62 -8.02
N SER A 85 12.46 7.48 -7.68
CA SER A 85 11.93 7.62 -6.32
C SER A 85 11.23 6.36 -5.79
N SER A 86 10.79 5.44 -6.65
CA SER A 86 10.31 4.12 -6.20
C SER A 86 11.42 3.30 -5.56
N TRP A 87 12.66 3.44 -6.03
CA TRP A 87 13.82 2.68 -5.59
C TRP A 87 14.50 3.33 -4.38
N THR A 88 14.57 4.66 -4.35
CA THR A 88 15.19 5.43 -3.26
C THR A 88 14.24 5.70 -2.09
N ASN A 89 12.92 5.63 -2.34
CA ASN A 89 11.86 6.11 -1.46
C ASN A 89 11.88 7.65 -1.24
N ASP A 90 12.38 8.42 -2.21
CA ASP A 90 12.35 9.88 -2.15
C ASP A 90 10.94 10.44 -2.44
N SER A 91 10.23 10.75 -1.36
CA SER A 91 8.90 11.39 -1.41
C SER A 91 8.93 12.89 -1.77
N ASN A 92 10.11 13.50 -1.87
CA ASN A 92 10.27 14.90 -2.23
C ASN A 92 10.48 15.13 -3.73
N SER A 93 10.76 14.06 -4.48
CA SER A 93 10.94 14.10 -5.93
C SER A 93 9.76 14.75 -6.66
N SER A 94 10.06 15.52 -7.71
CA SER A 94 9.03 16.21 -8.51
C SER A 94 8.07 15.23 -9.20
N GLU A 95 8.58 14.09 -9.64
CA GLU A 95 7.77 13.05 -10.30
C GLU A 95 6.79 12.42 -9.33
N PHE A 96 7.23 12.08 -8.11
CA PHE A 96 6.33 11.53 -7.10
C PHE A 96 5.22 12.50 -6.72
N LYS A 97 5.54 13.80 -6.56
CA LYS A 97 4.54 14.85 -6.29
C LYS A 97 3.46 14.93 -7.38
N ASN A 98 3.84 14.76 -8.65
CA ASN A 98 2.90 14.73 -9.77
C ASN A 98 2.01 13.49 -9.73
N ILE A 99 2.56 12.30 -9.45
CA ILE A 99 1.78 11.06 -9.31
C ILE A 99 0.84 11.16 -8.11
N ARG A 100 1.32 11.67 -6.97
CA ARG A 100 0.47 11.90 -5.79
C ARG A 100 -0.71 12.80 -6.14
N LYS A 101 -0.48 13.89 -6.88
CA LYS A 101 -1.55 14.77 -7.36
C LYS A 101 -2.53 14.00 -8.26
N ALA A 102 -2.02 13.25 -9.25
CA ALA A 102 -2.86 12.42 -10.12
C ALA A 102 -3.69 11.40 -9.32
N PHE A 103 -3.12 10.84 -8.25
CA PHE A 103 -3.83 9.93 -7.35
C PHE A 103 -4.94 10.64 -6.58
N THR A 104 -4.68 11.82 -6.03
CA THR A 104 -5.71 12.65 -5.40
C THR A 104 -6.82 13.00 -6.38
N GLU A 105 -6.51 13.36 -7.63
CA GLU A 105 -7.51 13.74 -8.63
C GLU A 105 -8.42 12.56 -9.03
N ILE A 106 -7.89 11.36 -9.24
CA ILE A 106 -8.75 10.19 -9.49
C ILE A 106 -9.61 9.89 -8.26
N LEU A 107 -9.05 9.90 -7.05
CA LEU A 107 -9.83 9.66 -5.82
C LEU A 107 -10.94 10.69 -5.66
N LYS A 108 -10.66 11.97 -5.93
CA LYS A 108 -11.63 13.07 -5.92
C LYS A 108 -12.80 12.83 -6.88
N ARG A 109 -12.50 12.42 -8.12
CA ARG A 109 -13.53 12.07 -9.12
C ARG A 109 -14.36 10.86 -8.70
N LYS A 110 -13.76 9.86 -8.05
CA LYS A 110 -14.47 8.63 -7.65
C LYS A 110 -15.30 8.77 -6.37
N ILE A 111 -14.84 9.57 -5.42
CA ILE A 111 -15.59 9.85 -4.20
C ILE A 111 -16.66 10.93 -4.40
N ASN A 112 -16.51 11.78 -5.42
CA ASN A 112 -17.38 12.92 -5.74
C ASN A 112 -17.41 13.99 -4.65
N TRP A 113 -16.25 14.33 -4.07
CA TRP A 113 -16.12 15.42 -3.10
C TRP A 113 -15.45 16.64 -3.74
N GLU A 114 -16.06 17.81 -3.59
CA GLU A 114 -15.51 19.06 -4.11
C GLU A 114 -14.16 19.41 -3.46
N ASN A 115 -14.09 19.21 -2.14
CA ASN A 115 -12.86 19.32 -1.36
C ASN A 115 -12.46 17.93 -0.88
N LEU A 116 -11.24 17.51 -1.22
CA LEU A 116 -10.65 16.25 -0.77
C LEU A 116 -9.27 16.54 -0.19
N ASP A 117 -9.11 16.31 1.11
CA ASP A 117 -7.81 16.11 1.72
C ASP A 117 -7.49 14.61 1.75
N LEU A 118 -6.23 14.29 1.48
CA LEU A 118 -5.70 12.93 1.41
C LEU A 118 -4.52 12.78 2.36
N THR A 119 -4.71 11.99 3.41
CA THR A 119 -3.62 11.53 4.28
C THR A 119 -3.22 10.10 3.92
N ILE A 120 -1.92 9.87 3.74
CA ILE A 120 -1.32 8.58 3.38
C ILE A 120 -0.55 8.01 4.57
N CYS A 121 -0.70 6.71 4.85
CA CYS A 121 -0.01 5.99 5.92
C CYS A 121 0.29 4.52 5.52
N ASN A 122 0.90 3.73 6.38
CA ASN A 122 1.42 2.42 5.98
C ASN A 122 0.40 1.28 5.99
N SER A 123 -0.72 1.37 6.72
CA SER A 123 -1.67 0.25 6.83
C SER A 123 -3.13 0.69 7.06
N GLY A 124 -4.08 -0.25 6.97
CA GLY A 124 -5.49 0.03 7.24
C GLY A 124 -5.81 0.29 8.71
N ALA A 125 -5.15 -0.42 9.64
CA ALA A 125 -5.32 -0.14 11.07
C ALA A 125 -4.80 1.26 11.42
N GLU A 126 -3.64 1.63 10.87
CA GLU A 126 -3.10 2.98 11.03
C GLU A 126 -4.01 4.05 10.43
N ALA A 127 -4.57 3.80 9.24
CA ALA A 127 -5.47 4.75 8.59
C ALA A 127 -6.75 4.98 9.43
N ASN A 128 -7.33 3.93 10.00
CA ASN A 128 -8.47 4.05 10.91
C ASN A 128 -8.08 4.80 12.21
N GLU A 129 -6.92 4.51 12.80
CA GLU A 129 -6.42 5.24 13.99
C GLU A 129 -6.16 6.72 13.69
N ILE A 130 -5.68 7.07 12.49
CA ILE A 130 -5.50 8.47 12.06
C ILE A 130 -6.86 9.16 11.92
N ALA A 131 -7.83 8.55 11.23
CA ALA A 131 -9.17 9.11 11.07
C ALA A 131 -9.86 9.31 12.43
N LEU A 132 -9.79 8.32 13.32
CA LEU A 132 -10.26 8.44 14.71
C LEU A 132 -9.49 9.51 15.48
N GLY A 133 -8.18 9.65 15.26
CA GLY A 133 -7.35 10.70 15.86
C GLY A 133 -7.81 12.10 15.47
N TYR A 134 -8.14 12.30 14.18
CA TYR A 134 -8.73 13.54 13.68
C TYR A 134 -10.09 13.84 14.31
N CYS A 135 -10.95 12.82 14.47
CA CYS A 135 -12.22 12.97 15.17
C CYS A 135 -11.99 13.37 16.64
N TYR A 136 -11.04 12.71 17.31
CA TYR A 136 -10.71 12.99 18.71
C TYR A 136 -10.17 14.40 18.89
N GLU A 137 -9.25 14.87 18.05
CA GLU A 137 -8.71 16.23 18.11
C GLU A 137 -9.80 17.31 18.01
N LYS A 138 -10.82 17.06 17.16
CA LYS A 138 -11.91 17.99 16.85
C LYS A 138 -13.15 17.84 17.73
N ARG A 139 -13.21 16.82 18.59
CA ARG A 139 -14.39 16.51 19.41
C ARG A 139 -14.89 17.73 20.18
N VAL A 140 -16.20 17.94 20.14
CA VAL A 140 -16.85 19.06 20.84
C VAL A 140 -16.77 18.86 22.35
N ASN A 141 -17.12 17.68 22.83
CA ASN A 141 -16.95 17.33 24.24
C ASN A 141 -15.53 16.81 24.51
N ARG A 142 -14.69 17.62 25.14
CA ARG A 142 -13.31 17.25 25.50
C ARG A 142 -13.21 16.07 26.47
N SER A 143 -14.27 15.73 27.18
CA SER A 143 -14.32 14.53 28.03
C SER A 143 -14.72 13.25 27.27
N ALA A 144 -15.18 13.36 26.02
CA ALA A 144 -15.51 12.19 25.21
C ALA A 144 -14.23 11.40 24.88
N ASN A 145 -14.26 10.10 25.17
CA ASN A 145 -13.11 9.21 25.10
C ASN A 145 -13.46 7.82 24.55
N LYS A 146 -14.70 7.62 24.06
CA LYS A 146 -15.14 6.35 23.47
C LYS A 146 -15.39 6.46 21.98
N VAL A 147 -15.17 5.34 21.31
CA VAL A 147 -15.63 5.10 19.94
C VAL A 147 -16.93 4.29 20.01
N LEU A 148 -17.83 4.49 19.05
CA LEU A 148 -18.94 3.58 18.79
C LEU A 148 -18.64 2.74 17.55
N ALA A 149 -18.75 1.42 17.68
CA ALA A 149 -18.65 0.46 16.59
C ALA A 149 -19.85 -0.51 16.62
N PHE A 150 -19.85 -1.49 15.72
CA PHE A 150 -20.98 -2.42 15.58
C PHE A 150 -20.56 -3.87 15.84
N GLU A 151 -21.47 -4.67 16.37
CA GLU A 151 -21.25 -6.12 16.50
C GLU A 151 -20.85 -6.73 15.16
N GLY A 152 -19.86 -7.61 15.15
CA GLY A 152 -19.30 -8.25 13.95
C GLY A 152 -18.20 -7.45 13.23
N SER A 153 -17.91 -6.21 13.63
CA SER A 153 -16.93 -5.36 12.98
C SER A 153 -15.48 -5.87 13.05
N PHE A 154 -14.65 -5.44 12.09
CA PHE A 154 -13.20 -5.57 12.12
C PHE A 154 -12.52 -4.32 11.53
N HIS A 155 -11.89 -3.53 12.39
CA HIS A 155 -11.28 -2.24 12.02
C HIS A 155 -9.75 -2.22 12.11
N GLY A 156 -9.12 -3.32 12.53
CA GLY A 156 -7.66 -3.40 12.66
C GLY A 156 -7.22 -4.07 13.95
N ARG A 157 -5.92 -3.95 14.23
CA ARG A 157 -5.27 -4.62 15.38
C ARG A 157 -4.32 -3.69 16.15
N MET A 158 -4.38 -2.38 15.92
CA MET A 158 -3.78 -1.36 16.80
C MET A 158 -4.72 -1.12 17.99
N MET A 159 -4.31 -0.44 19.05
CA MET A 159 -5.00 -0.41 20.33
C MET A 159 -6.49 -0.02 20.23
N ILE A 160 -6.82 1.08 19.54
CA ILE A 160 -8.20 1.57 19.44
C ILE A 160 -8.98 0.81 18.36
N THR A 161 -8.34 0.51 17.24
CA THR A 161 -8.96 -0.30 16.17
C THR A 161 -9.23 -1.74 16.56
N LEU A 162 -8.39 -2.31 17.44
CA LEU A 162 -8.60 -3.61 18.07
C LEU A 162 -9.73 -3.52 19.07
N SER A 163 -9.77 -2.46 19.89
CA SER A 163 -10.88 -2.19 20.79
C SER A 163 -12.19 -2.02 20.03
N SER A 164 -12.15 -1.49 18.80
CA SER A 164 -13.29 -1.35 17.89
C SER A 164 -13.59 -2.61 17.07
N THR A 165 -12.75 -3.65 17.13
CA THR A 165 -12.96 -4.94 16.46
C THR A 165 -13.75 -5.88 17.37
N TRP A 166 -14.90 -6.39 16.89
CA TRP A 166 -15.84 -7.15 17.72
C TRP A 166 -15.30 -8.47 18.28
N ASN A 167 -14.38 -9.13 17.57
CA ASN A 167 -13.95 -10.47 17.92
C ASN A 167 -13.23 -10.51 19.29
N LYS A 168 -13.95 -11.02 20.29
CA LYS A 168 -13.49 -11.13 21.69
C LYS A 168 -12.15 -11.85 21.85
N THR A 169 -11.95 -12.97 21.16
CA THR A 169 -10.67 -13.72 21.23
C THR A 169 -9.48 -12.89 20.75
N LYS A 170 -9.71 -11.91 19.86
CA LYS A 170 -8.68 -10.98 19.42
C LYS A 170 -8.49 -9.81 20.39
N ARG A 171 -9.59 -9.29 20.93
CA ARG A 171 -9.63 -8.05 21.72
C ARG A 171 -9.33 -8.26 23.20
N GLU A 172 -9.97 -9.23 23.86
CA GLU A 172 -9.90 -9.45 25.32
C GLU A 172 -8.46 -9.62 25.86
N PRO A 173 -7.54 -10.35 25.20
CA PRO A 173 -6.15 -10.42 25.64
C PRO A 173 -5.45 -9.06 25.66
N PHE A 174 -6.00 -8.10 24.92
CA PHE A 174 -5.44 -6.77 24.74
C PHE A 174 -6.33 -5.59 25.17
N GLU A 175 -7.40 -5.84 25.93
CA GLU A 175 -8.36 -4.81 26.34
C GLU A 175 -7.86 -4.01 27.56
N TRP A 176 -7.63 -2.71 27.39
CA TRP A 176 -7.19 -1.81 28.47
C TRP A 176 -8.39 -1.16 29.16
N PRO A 177 -8.52 -1.27 30.50
CA PRO A 177 -9.59 -0.62 31.23
C PRO A 177 -9.65 0.88 30.96
N GLY A 178 -10.84 1.39 30.64
CA GLY A 178 -11.10 2.81 30.37
C GLY A 178 -10.84 3.28 28.92
N HIS A 179 -10.40 2.38 28.04
CA HIS A 179 -10.14 2.67 26.62
C HIS A 179 -10.99 1.78 25.68
N GLU A 180 -12.09 1.25 26.18
CA GLU A 180 -12.97 0.33 25.48
C GLU A 180 -13.88 1.04 24.45
N THR A 181 -14.27 0.31 23.42
CA THR A 181 -15.27 0.74 22.43
C THR A 181 -16.68 0.31 22.85
N THR A 182 -17.66 1.16 22.59
CA THR A 182 -19.09 0.82 22.77
C THR A 182 -19.61 0.18 21.49
N TYR A 183 -20.40 -0.89 21.63
CA TYR A 183 -20.97 -1.61 20.50
C TYR A 183 -22.47 -1.45 20.43
N CYS A 184 -22.99 -1.31 19.21
CA CYS A 184 -24.40 -1.42 18.89
C CYS A 184 -24.66 -2.61 17.96
N THR A 185 -25.89 -3.09 17.94
CA THR A 185 -26.34 -4.18 17.06
C THR A 185 -26.16 -3.79 15.60
N PHE A 186 -25.53 -4.64 14.78
CA PHE A 186 -25.46 -4.44 13.33
C PHE A 186 -26.72 -4.98 12.63
N PRO A 187 -27.50 -4.16 11.90
CA PRO A 187 -28.75 -4.58 11.29
C PRO A 187 -28.48 -5.29 9.95
N GLU A 188 -27.98 -6.52 10.04
CA GLU A 188 -27.68 -7.34 8.87
C GLU A 188 -28.92 -7.60 8.01
N LEU A 189 -28.75 -7.47 6.69
CA LEU A 189 -29.75 -7.82 5.70
C LEU A 189 -29.92 -9.35 5.56
N GLU A 190 -31.14 -9.77 5.26
CA GLU A 190 -31.44 -11.17 4.94
C GLU A 190 -31.04 -11.56 3.51
N THR A 191 -30.87 -10.58 2.62
CA THR A 191 -30.47 -10.72 1.21
C THR A 191 -29.29 -9.81 0.90
N ASP A 192 -28.76 -9.88 -0.32
CA ASP A 192 -27.74 -8.96 -0.83
C ASP A 192 -28.33 -7.74 -1.56
N GLU A 193 -29.62 -7.46 -1.40
CA GLU A 193 -30.29 -6.28 -1.95
C GLU A 193 -30.10 -5.06 -1.02
N MET A 194 -29.07 -4.27 -1.28
CA MET A 194 -28.62 -3.19 -0.40
C MET A 194 -29.47 -1.92 -0.43
N ASN A 195 -30.37 -1.74 -1.40
CA ASN A 195 -31.11 -0.49 -1.60
C ASN A 195 -32.64 -0.67 -1.53
N PRO A 196 -33.18 -1.26 -0.44
CA PRO A 196 -34.62 -1.29 -0.23
C PRO A 196 -35.15 0.14 0.02
N LEU A 197 -36.41 0.39 -0.35
CA LEU A 197 -37.03 1.70 -0.18
C LEU A 197 -37.11 2.11 1.30
N ALA A 198 -36.82 3.39 1.58
CA ALA A 198 -37.01 3.96 2.90
C ALA A 198 -38.50 4.32 3.15
N PRO A 199 -39.01 4.19 4.40
CA PRO A 199 -40.32 4.73 4.76
C PRO A 199 -40.44 6.24 4.50
N GLN A 200 -41.65 6.73 4.24
CA GLN A 200 -41.87 8.17 4.07
C GLN A 200 -41.54 8.93 5.37
N GLY A 201 -40.69 9.95 5.28
CA GLY A 201 -40.23 10.75 6.43
C GLY A 201 -39.00 10.18 7.15
N TRP A 202 -38.38 9.13 6.62
CA TRP A 202 -37.20 8.49 7.20
C TRP A 202 -36.03 9.45 7.43
N GLN A 203 -35.64 10.22 6.40
CA GLN A 203 -34.50 11.13 6.47
C GLN A 203 -34.71 12.23 7.52
N SER A 204 -35.85 12.93 7.47
CA SER A 204 -36.13 14.03 8.40
C SER A 204 -36.17 13.55 9.86
N LEU A 205 -36.74 12.36 10.13
CA LEU A 205 -36.74 11.79 11.49
C LEU A 205 -35.31 11.64 12.04
N TRP A 206 -34.40 11.07 11.25
CA TRP A 206 -33.04 10.81 11.71
C TRP A 206 -32.14 12.05 11.71
N ALA A 207 -32.42 13.04 10.85
CA ALA A 207 -31.79 14.35 10.94
C ALA A 207 -32.13 15.08 12.26
N ASP A 208 -33.32 14.83 12.80
CA ASP A 208 -33.81 15.38 14.07
C ASP A 208 -33.56 14.45 15.28
N ALA A 209 -32.68 13.45 15.15
CA ALA A 209 -32.50 12.41 16.18
C ALA A 209 -32.03 12.94 17.54
N SER A 210 -31.40 14.12 17.61
CA SER A 210 -30.97 14.74 18.87
C SER A 210 -32.10 15.43 19.65
N LEU A 211 -33.28 15.60 19.05
CA LEU A 211 -34.47 16.08 19.76
C LEU A 211 -34.86 15.09 20.87
N LYS A 212 -35.31 15.63 22.02
CA LYS A 212 -35.67 14.82 23.19
C LYS A 212 -36.85 13.88 22.90
N ASP A 213 -37.89 14.42 22.27
CA ASP A 213 -39.18 13.76 22.04
C ASP A 213 -39.25 13.10 20.64
N LEU A 214 -38.19 12.37 20.25
CA LEU A 214 -38.17 11.64 18.98
C LEU A 214 -39.13 10.44 19.02
N GLU A 215 -40.16 10.43 18.17
CA GLU A 215 -41.11 9.33 18.05
C GLU A 215 -40.98 8.64 16.69
N VAL A 216 -40.69 7.33 16.71
CA VAL A 216 -40.64 6.51 15.50
C VAL A 216 -42.05 5.99 15.18
N PRO A 217 -42.59 6.17 13.95
CA PRO A 217 -43.92 5.67 13.60
C PRO A 217 -44.05 4.14 13.77
N ASN A 218 -45.03 3.70 14.55
CA ASN A 218 -45.28 2.28 14.82
C ASN A 218 -45.51 1.44 13.55
N ASP A 219 -46.07 2.04 12.50
CA ASP A 219 -46.34 1.36 11.24
C ASP A 219 -45.05 0.93 10.51
N TRP A 220 -43.92 1.60 10.74
CA TRP A 220 -42.63 1.23 10.13
C TRP A 220 -42.12 -0.12 10.66
N LYS A 221 -42.39 -0.43 11.93
CA LYS A 221 -41.97 -1.70 12.57
C LYS A 221 -42.75 -2.93 12.08
N LYS A 222 -43.73 -2.76 11.18
CA LYS A 222 -44.42 -3.89 10.53
C LYS A 222 -43.51 -4.65 9.57
N ASP A 223 -42.54 -3.97 8.96
CA ASP A 223 -41.47 -4.60 8.19
C ASP A 223 -40.37 -5.06 9.15
N SER A 224 -40.04 -6.35 9.12
CA SER A 224 -39.09 -6.94 10.07
C SER A 224 -37.66 -6.45 9.89
N GLN A 225 -37.25 -6.10 8.66
CA GLN A 225 -35.92 -5.54 8.42
C GLN A 225 -35.85 -4.09 8.87
N VAL A 226 -36.89 -3.29 8.57
CA VAL A 226 -37.00 -1.90 9.05
C VAL A 226 -37.02 -1.85 10.58
N ALA A 227 -37.72 -2.78 11.23
CA ALA A 227 -37.73 -2.88 12.69
C ALA A 227 -36.33 -3.09 13.27
N LYS A 228 -35.53 -4.02 12.71
CA LYS A 228 -34.13 -4.27 13.14
C LYS A 228 -33.25 -3.01 12.95
N GLU A 229 -33.42 -2.31 11.84
CA GLU A 229 -32.68 -1.07 11.55
C GLU A 229 -33.06 0.04 12.52
N ILE A 230 -34.36 0.22 12.81
CA ILE A 230 -34.83 1.18 13.82
C ILE A 230 -34.26 0.84 15.20
N ASP A 231 -34.31 -0.42 15.61
CA ASP A 231 -33.85 -0.82 16.94
C ASP A 231 -32.34 -0.58 17.09
N SER A 232 -31.54 -0.86 16.05
CA SER A 232 -30.11 -0.51 15.99
C SER A 232 -29.88 1.02 16.07
N LEU A 233 -30.62 1.82 15.29
CA LEU A 233 -30.47 3.27 15.28
C LEU A 233 -30.89 3.92 16.61
N LEU A 234 -31.91 3.38 17.28
CA LEU A 234 -32.31 3.81 18.62
C LEU A 234 -31.25 3.47 19.67
N GLU A 235 -30.60 2.29 19.56
CA GLU A 235 -29.45 1.94 20.39
C GLU A 235 -28.30 2.94 20.19
N VAL A 236 -27.96 3.26 18.93
CA VAL A 236 -26.94 4.28 18.61
C VAL A 236 -27.32 5.62 19.24
N ARG A 237 -28.58 6.08 19.06
CA ARG A 237 -29.06 7.33 19.67
C ARG A 237 -28.88 7.35 21.18
N GLU A 238 -29.27 6.28 21.88
CA GLU A 238 -29.10 6.15 23.33
C GLU A 238 -27.63 6.31 23.73
N LYS A 239 -26.71 5.66 23.01
CA LYS A 239 -25.28 5.78 23.29
C LYS A 239 -24.76 7.19 23.03
N LEU A 240 -25.14 7.83 21.93
CA LEU A 240 -24.70 9.20 21.63
C LEU A 240 -25.23 10.21 22.66
N GLN A 241 -26.41 9.99 23.23
CA GLN A 241 -26.96 10.83 24.30
C GLN A 241 -26.13 10.83 25.60
N ALA A 242 -25.31 9.80 25.84
CA ALA A 242 -24.40 9.77 26.98
C ALA A 242 -23.28 10.82 26.88
N GLY A 243 -22.95 11.26 25.66
CA GLY A 243 -21.99 12.34 25.39
C GLY A 243 -20.52 11.95 25.52
N ASP A 244 -20.19 10.68 25.75
CA ASP A 244 -18.81 10.18 25.90
C ASP A 244 -18.21 9.62 24.60
N ILE A 245 -18.99 9.58 23.51
CA ILE A 245 -18.57 9.14 22.18
C ILE A 245 -18.02 10.30 21.36
N PHE A 246 -16.84 10.12 20.75
CA PHE A 246 -16.24 11.13 19.86
C PHE A 246 -16.29 10.76 18.37
N ALA A 247 -16.60 9.51 18.02
CA ALA A 247 -16.71 9.05 16.63
C ALA A 247 -17.56 7.78 16.53
N VAL A 248 -18.23 7.62 15.38
CA VAL A 248 -18.84 6.35 14.94
C VAL A 248 -17.98 5.76 13.82
N ILE A 249 -17.63 4.49 13.91
CA ILE A 249 -16.91 3.75 12.86
C ILE A 249 -17.73 2.55 12.41
N VAL A 250 -17.85 2.36 11.09
CA VAL A 250 -18.64 1.28 10.49
C VAL A 250 -18.04 0.82 9.16
N GLU A 251 -18.06 -0.48 8.90
CA GLU A 251 -17.80 -1.04 7.57
C GLU A 251 -19.09 -0.95 6.74
N PRO A 252 -19.09 -0.41 5.49
CA PRO A 252 -20.26 -0.47 4.61
C PRO A 252 -20.77 -1.90 4.37
N MET A 253 -19.86 -2.87 4.39
CA MET A 253 -20.12 -4.30 4.40
C MET A 253 -19.12 -4.96 5.35
N GLN A 254 -19.62 -5.58 6.43
CA GLN A 254 -18.77 -6.23 7.42
C GLN A 254 -18.14 -7.49 6.83
N CYS A 255 -16.82 -7.44 6.67
CA CYS A 255 -16.09 -8.44 5.90
C CYS A 255 -15.66 -9.64 6.75
N GLU A 256 -14.95 -9.43 7.86
CA GLU A 256 -14.49 -10.53 8.73
C GLU A 256 -15.64 -11.13 9.54
N GLY A 257 -16.66 -10.32 9.85
CA GLY A 257 -17.81 -10.68 10.70
C GLY A 257 -18.77 -11.69 10.09
N GLY A 258 -18.65 -12.03 8.81
CA GLY A 258 -19.52 -13.01 8.15
C GLY A 258 -19.97 -12.63 6.73
N ASP A 259 -19.34 -11.64 6.09
CA ASP A 259 -19.86 -10.99 4.88
C ASP A 259 -21.29 -10.44 5.11
N ARG A 260 -21.47 -9.62 6.14
CA ARG A 260 -22.78 -9.09 6.57
C ARG A 260 -23.03 -7.75 5.87
N TYR A 261 -24.18 -7.63 5.23
CA TYR A 261 -24.57 -6.45 4.44
C TYR A 261 -25.50 -5.57 5.27
N ALA A 262 -25.39 -4.25 5.11
CA ALA A 262 -26.36 -3.28 5.61
C ALA A 262 -27.05 -2.57 4.44
N SER A 263 -28.22 -1.99 4.70
CA SER A 263 -28.94 -1.22 3.70
C SER A 263 -28.39 0.20 3.53
N GLY A 264 -28.61 0.79 2.36
CA GLY A 264 -28.33 2.20 2.10
C GLY A 264 -29.14 3.12 3.03
N ARG A 265 -30.42 2.80 3.28
CA ARG A 265 -31.28 3.59 4.19
C ARG A 265 -30.82 3.56 5.65
N PHE A 266 -30.19 2.46 6.11
CA PHE A 266 -29.58 2.41 7.44
C PHE A 266 -28.33 3.31 7.51
N ASN A 267 -27.43 3.21 6.52
CA ASN A 267 -26.22 4.04 6.50
C ASN A 267 -26.55 5.54 6.35
N GLU A 268 -27.58 5.87 5.57
CA GLU A 268 -28.13 7.22 5.44
C GLU A 268 -28.64 7.74 6.77
N ALA A 269 -29.48 6.96 7.46
CA ALA A 269 -29.98 7.30 8.80
C ALA A 269 -28.85 7.43 9.83
N LEU A 270 -27.85 6.55 9.79
CA LEU A 270 -26.72 6.59 10.72
C LEU A 270 -25.94 7.89 10.60
N ILE A 271 -25.65 8.34 9.37
CA ILE A 271 -24.97 9.61 9.12
C ILE A 271 -25.79 10.78 9.64
N LEU A 272 -27.07 10.87 9.24
CA LEU A 272 -27.97 11.95 9.67
C LEU A 272 -28.12 11.99 11.20
N LEU A 273 -28.31 10.83 11.82
CA LEU A 273 -28.39 10.66 13.26
C LEU A 273 -27.12 11.15 13.94
N SER A 274 -25.94 10.68 13.52
CA SER A 274 -24.67 11.07 14.15
C SER A 274 -24.38 12.56 13.97
N HIS A 275 -24.67 13.12 12.80
CA HIS A 275 -24.54 14.56 12.53
C HIS A 275 -25.45 15.41 13.43
N SER A 276 -26.66 14.95 13.76
CA SER A 276 -27.55 15.65 14.69
C SER A 276 -26.96 15.82 16.11
N PHE A 277 -25.97 14.99 16.48
CA PHE A 277 -25.21 15.06 17.73
C PHE A 277 -23.81 15.70 17.55
N ASN A 278 -23.45 16.18 16.35
CA ASN A 278 -22.11 16.64 15.99
C ASN A 278 -21.01 15.57 16.18
N ILE A 279 -21.33 14.31 15.89
CA ILE A 279 -20.39 13.19 15.95
C ILE A 279 -20.06 12.74 14.52
N PRO A 280 -18.77 12.70 14.13
CA PRO A 280 -18.37 12.27 12.80
C PRO A 280 -18.53 10.76 12.59
N VAL A 281 -18.82 10.38 11.34
CA VAL A 281 -18.92 8.99 10.89
C VAL A 281 -17.75 8.64 9.98
N ILE A 282 -17.09 7.53 10.31
CA ILE A 282 -16.01 6.93 9.53
C ILE A 282 -16.56 5.70 8.82
N HIS A 283 -16.53 5.70 7.48
CA HIS A 283 -16.70 4.49 6.70
C HIS A 283 -15.35 3.80 6.52
N ASP A 284 -15.18 2.65 7.18
CA ASP A 284 -14.05 1.76 7.00
C ASP A 284 -14.22 0.97 5.70
N GLU A 285 -13.53 1.44 4.66
CA GLU A 285 -13.46 0.80 3.35
C GLU A 285 -12.11 0.13 3.10
N VAL A 286 -11.37 -0.22 4.17
CA VAL A 286 -10.07 -0.91 4.08
C VAL A 286 -10.15 -2.13 3.18
N GLN A 287 -11.24 -2.90 3.25
CA GLN A 287 -11.45 -4.06 2.38
C GLN A 287 -12.38 -3.81 1.19
N THR A 288 -13.41 -2.98 1.36
CA THR A 288 -14.49 -2.80 0.37
C THR A 288 -14.14 -1.83 -0.76
N GLY A 289 -13.22 -0.89 -0.50
CA GLY A 289 -12.79 0.09 -1.47
C GLY A 289 -12.03 -0.51 -2.66
N PHE A 290 -11.86 0.30 -3.70
CA PHE A 290 -11.19 -0.04 -4.95
C PHE A 290 -11.87 -1.22 -5.65
N HIS A 291 -13.18 -1.13 -5.89
CA HIS A 291 -13.95 -2.14 -6.63
C HIS A 291 -13.91 -3.55 -6.02
N LEU A 292 -14.01 -3.68 -4.69
CA LEU A 292 -14.47 -4.97 -4.17
C LEU A 292 -15.94 -5.18 -4.57
N GLY A 293 -16.76 -4.14 -4.42
CA GLY A 293 -18.12 -4.07 -4.97
C GLY A 293 -18.13 -3.68 -6.44
N LYS A 294 -19.28 -3.22 -6.93
CA LYS A 294 -19.44 -2.73 -8.31
C LYS A 294 -18.87 -1.33 -8.47
N GLU A 295 -19.03 -0.50 -7.45
CA GLU A 295 -18.52 0.88 -7.43
C GLU A 295 -17.08 0.95 -6.89
N PHE A 296 -16.40 2.06 -7.18
CA PHE A 296 -15.02 2.25 -6.74
C PHE A 296 -14.92 2.25 -5.21
N PHE A 297 -15.78 3.04 -4.54
CA PHE A 297 -16.02 2.96 -3.11
C PHE A 297 -17.39 2.33 -2.88
N TRP A 298 -17.48 1.38 -1.96
CA TRP A 298 -18.71 0.62 -1.70
C TRP A 298 -19.86 1.50 -1.26
N HIS A 299 -19.61 2.52 -0.43
CA HIS A 299 -20.69 3.40 0.04
C HIS A 299 -21.41 4.15 -1.09
N ARG A 300 -20.78 4.29 -2.27
CA ARG A 300 -21.40 4.90 -3.46
C ARG A 300 -22.57 4.06 -3.98
N GLU A 301 -22.59 2.75 -3.70
CA GLU A 301 -23.70 1.86 -4.06
C GLU A 301 -24.99 2.22 -3.33
N PHE A 302 -24.88 2.84 -2.15
CA PHE A 302 -26.03 3.21 -1.32
C PHE A 302 -26.78 4.45 -1.81
N LYS A 303 -26.14 5.29 -2.65
CA LYS A 303 -26.74 6.52 -3.21
C LYS A 303 -27.36 7.42 -2.12
N LEU A 304 -26.63 7.61 -1.02
CA LEU A 304 -27.06 8.28 0.21
C LEU A 304 -27.55 9.71 -0.06
N ARG A 305 -28.73 10.08 0.49
CA ARG A 305 -29.31 11.42 0.34
C ARG A 305 -29.94 11.96 1.63
N ASN A 306 -30.06 13.27 1.74
CA ASN A 306 -30.92 13.89 2.75
C ASN A 306 -32.37 14.03 2.25
N ASP A 307 -33.24 14.61 3.07
CA ASP A 307 -34.65 14.87 2.75
C ASP A 307 -34.86 15.91 1.64
N LEU A 308 -33.86 16.76 1.37
CA LEU A 308 -33.81 17.68 0.23
C LEU A 308 -33.37 17.00 -1.08
N GLY A 309 -32.97 15.72 -1.02
CA GLY A 309 -32.47 14.95 -2.16
C GLY A 309 -31.00 15.22 -2.50
N GLU A 310 -30.30 16.01 -1.68
CA GLU A 310 -28.88 16.30 -1.81
C GLU A 310 -28.07 15.08 -1.40
N GLU A 311 -26.93 14.85 -2.06
CA GLU A 311 -26.05 13.74 -1.75
C GLU A 311 -25.33 13.98 -0.41
N ILE A 312 -25.43 13.01 0.50
CA ILE A 312 -24.69 13.02 1.77
C ILE A 312 -23.56 12.00 1.74
N SER A 313 -22.63 12.10 2.68
CA SER A 313 -21.47 11.21 2.76
C SER A 313 -20.96 11.11 4.19
N PRO A 314 -20.22 10.03 4.51
CA PRO A 314 -19.46 9.97 5.76
C PRO A 314 -18.42 11.12 5.80
N ASP A 315 -17.99 11.48 7.01
CA ASP A 315 -16.98 12.51 7.24
C ASP A 315 -15.59 12.02 6.80
N TYR A 316 -15.33 10.74 7.00
CA TYR A 316 -14.08 10.07 6.61
C TYR A 316 -14.35 8.77 5.84
N VAL A 317 -13.55 8.53 4.80
CA VAL A 317 -13.46 7.22 4.14
C VAL A 317 -12.03 6.72 4.29
N VAL A 318 -11.89 5.52 4.83
CA VAL A 318 -10.57 4.88 5.04
C VAL A 318 -10.36 3.75 4.05
N CYS A 319 -9.20 3.64 3.43
CA CYS A 319 -8.86 2.54 2.51
C CYS A 319 -7.46 1.98 2.79
N ALA A 320 -7.24 0.69 2.48
CA ALA A 320 -5.92 0.08 2.40
C ALA A 320 -5.99 -1.12 1.43
N LYS A 321 -5.30 -2.23 1.71
CA LYS A 321 -5.36 -3.48 0.92
C LYS A 321 -5.21 -3.20 -0.59
N LYS A 322 -6.28 -3.20 -1.38
CA LYS A 322 -6.22 -2.86 -2.82
C LYS A 322 -5.61 -1.49 -3.08
N ALA A 323 -5.79 -0.51 -2.19
CA ALA A 323 -5.12 0.78 -2.27
C ALA A 323 -3.58 0.71 -2.19
N GLN A 324 -3.01 -0.45 -1.84
CA GLN A 324 -1.58 -0.76 -1.66
C GLN A 324 -0.91 -0.04 -0.46
N VAL A 325 -1.47 1.09 -0.05
CA VAL A 325 -1.08 1.95 1.05
C VAL A 325 -2.33 2.33 1.85
N GLY A 326 -2.18 2.75 3.12
CA GLY A 326 -3.29 3.27 3.91
C GLY A 326 -3.67 4.69 3.46
N LEU A 327 -4.97 4.95 3.29
CA LEU A 327 -5.51 6.23 2.86
C LEU A 327 -6.60 6.68 3.83
N VAL A 328 -6.58 7.96 4.19
CA VAL A 328 -7.67 8.64 4.89
C VAL A 328 -8.13 9.78 4.00
N LEU A 329 -9.37 9.71 3.54
CA LEU A 329 -10.02 10.72 2.72
C LEU A 329 -10.93 11.54 3.64
N SER A 330 -10.77 12.86 3.61
CA SER A 330 -11.56 13.82 4.39
C SER A 330 -12.00 15.00 3.52
N LYS A 331 -13.08 15.67 3.88
CA LYS A 331 -13.47 16.96 3.28
C LYS A 331 -12.70 18.14 3.87
N GLU A 332 -12.06 17.94 5.02
CA GLU A 332 -11.34 18.97 5.77
C GLU A 332 -9.84 18.76 5.68
N ASN A 333 -9.08 19.86 5.63
CA ASN A 333 -7.62 19.79 5.62
C ASN A 333 -7.06 19.50 7.00
N HIS A 334 -6.12 18.55 7.07
CA HIS A 334 -5.42 18.18 8.30
C HIS A 334 -3.92 18.44 8.21
N LYS A 335 -3.31 18.84 9.35
CA LYS A 335 -1.85 18.82 9.49
C LYS A 335 -1.41 17.36 9.61
N LYS A 336 -0.37 16.98 8.86
CA LYS A 336 0.05 15.58 8.73
C LYS A 336 1.57 15.43 8.67
N ARG A 337 2.11 14.49 9.43
CA ARG A 337 3.44 13.87 9.20
C ARG A 337 3.21 12.46 8.67
N GLU A 338 3.28 12.31 7.36
CA GLU A 338 2.99 11.05 6.70
C GLU A 338 4.23 10.14 6.70
N GLN A 339 4.00 8.85 6.95
CA GLN A 339 4.97 7.79 6.70
C GLN A 339 4.43 6.95 5.56
N LEU A 340 5.20 6.82 4.48
CA LEU A 340 4.77 6.12 3.28
C LEU A 340 5.93 5.46 2.55
N GLN A 341 5.58 4.49 1.71
CA GLN A 341 6.46 3.93 0.69
C GLN A 341 6.04 4.45 -0.69
N VAL A 342 6.95 5.16 -1.37
CA VAL A 342 6.71 5.76 -2.69
C VAL A 342 6.22 4.71 -3.70
N ALA A 343 6.89 3.55 -3.75
CA ALA A 343 6.49 2.45 -4.62
C ALA A 343 5.04 1.98 -4.36
N SER A 344 4.61 1.92 -3.09
CA SER A 344 3.23 1.53 -2.73
C SER A 344 2.21 2.56 -3.16
N VAL A 345 2.50 3.86 -3.02
CA VAL A 345 1.61 4.94 -3.47
C VAL A 345 1.47 4.91 -4.99
N ILE A 346 2.57 4.73 -5.73
CA ILE A 346 2.54 4.62 -7.19
C ILE A 346 1.75 3.37 -7.62
N ARG A 347 1.98 2.21 -6.98
CA ARG A 347 1.14 1.02 -7.24
C ARG A 347 -0.33 1.30 -6.95
N GLY A 348 -0.66 1.98 -5.85
CA GLY A 348 -2.01 2.35 -5.48
C GLY A 348 -2.70 3.20 -6.55
N TYR A 349 -2.00 4.20 -7.08
CA TYR A 349 -2.44 5.01 -8.22
C TYR A 349 -2.70 4.16 -9.47
N LEU A 350 -1.71 3.37 -9.90
CA LEU A 350 -1.81 2.51 -11.07
C LEU A 350 -2.95 1.50 -10.95
N HIS A 351 -3.15 0.97 -9.74
CA HIS A 351 -4.23 0.06 -9.41
C HIS A 351 -5.60 0.73 -9.51
N ALA A 352 -5.74 1.94 -8.95
CA ALA A 352 -6.97 2.73 -9.00
C ALA A 352 -7.40 2.97 -10.45
N VAL A 353 -6.48 3.45 -11.29
CA VAL A 353 -6.76 3.71 -12.71
C VAL A 353 -7.18 2.43 -13.40
N ALA A 354 -6.38 1.36 -13.33
CA ALA A 354 -6.64 0.12 -14.04
C ALA A 354 -7.93 -0.61 -13.58
N LEU A 355 -8.26 -0.56 -12.30
CA LEU A 355 -9.51 -1.14 -11.77
C LEU A 355 -10.73 -0.36 -12.22
N ASP A 356 -10.67 0.97 -12.23
CA ASP A 356 -11.77 1.81 -12.70
C ASP A 356 -12.06 1.58 -14.20
N GLN A 357 -11.02 1.27 -15.00
CA GLN A 357 -11.20 0.82 -16.38
C GLN A 357 -11.87 -0.55 -16.52
N SER A 358 -11.95 -1.33 -15.44
CA SER A 358 -12.40 -2.72 -15.44
C SER A 358 -13.85 -2.91 -14.95
N GLN A 359 -14.62 -1.83 -14.76
CA GLN A 359 -15.96 -1.92 -14.15
C GLN A 359 -16.91 -2.85 -14.92
N GLU A 360 -16.93 -2.79 -16.26
CA GLU A 360 -17.77 -3.66 -17.09
C GLU A 360 -17.35 -5.14 -16.97
N LEU A 361 -16.04 -5.40 -16.87
CA LEU A 361 -15.51 -6.74 -16.63
C LEU A 361 -15.90 -7.25 -15.24
N ILE A 362 -15.81 -6.41 -14.21
CA ILE A 362 -16.23 -6.75 -12.83
C ILE A 362 -17.69 -7.18 -12.81
N GLN A 363 -18.59 -6.42 -13.45
CA GLN A 363 -20.02 -6.76 -13.53
C GLN A 363 -20.25 -8.09 -14.27
N ALA A 364 -19.48 -8.37 -15.33
CA ALA A 364 -19.57 -9.64 -16.05
C ALA A 364 -19.09 -10.85 -15.22
N LEU A 365 -18.02 -10.68 -14.44
CA LEU A 365 -17.48 -11.72 -13.54
C LEU A 365 -18.40 -11.96 -12.33
N GLU A 366 -18.99 -10.90 -11.77
CA GLU A 366 -20.02 -11.02 -10.73
C GLU A 366 -21.21 -11.83 -11.23
N LYS A 367 -21.75 -11.49 -12.41
CA LYS A 367 -22.88 -12.21 -13.01
C LYS A 367 -22.59 -13.70 -13.14
N THR A 368 -21.39 -14.03 -13.62
CA THR A 368 -20.92 -15.42 -13.73
C THR A 368 -20.88 -16.10 -12.36
N SER A 369 -20.33 -15.42 -11.34
CA SER A 369 -20.21 -15.94 -9.98
C SER A 369 -21.58 -16.14 -9.33
N ARG A 370 -22.51 -15.18 -9.51
CA ARG A 370 -23.89 -15.25 -9.01
C ARG A 370 -24.68 -16.40 -9.64
N ASP A 371 -24.56 -16.59 -10.95
CA ASP A 371 -25.24 -17.68 -11.67
C ASP A 371 -24.76 -19.05 -11.17
N LEU A 372 -23.45 -19.22 -10.95
CA LEU A 372 -22.86 -20.46 -10.47
C LEU A 372 -23.13 -20.69 -8.97
N LEU A 373 -23.11 -19.63 -8.15
CA LEU A 373 -23.48 -19.70 -6.74
C LEU A 373 -24.94 -20.12 -6.56
N SER A 374 -25.84 -19.59 -7.37
CA SER A 374 -27.26 -19.98 -7.36
C SER A 374 -27.44 -21.47 -7.68
N LYS A 375 -26.68 -21.99 -8.65
CA LYS A 375 -26.70 -23.43 -8.99
C LYS A 375 -26.14 -24.30 -7.86
N LEU A 376 -25.07 -23.86 -7.20
CA LEU A 376 -24.49 -24.57 -6.06
C LEU A 376 -25.49 -24.65 -4.90
N CYS A 377 -26.13 -23.53 -4.55
CA CYS A 377 -27.16 -23.48 -3.49
C CYS A 377 -28.36 -24.38 -3.83
N ALA A 378 -28.83 -24.33 -5.09
CA ALA A 378 -29.95 -25.18 -5.53
C ALA A 378 -29.63 -26.69 -5.47
N LYS A 379 -28.36 -27.07 -5.60
CA LYS A 379 -27.91 -28.47 -5.53
C LYS A 379 -27.82 -29.00 -4.10
N PHE A 380 -27.51 -28.13 -3.14
CA PHE A 380 -27.42 -28.47 -1.72
C PHE A 380 -28.40 -27.63 -0.90
N PRO A 381 -29.72 -27.76 -1.16
CA PRO A 381 -30.73 -26.97 -0.45
C PRO A 381 -30.61 -27.22 1.06
N GLU A 382 -30.88 -26.18 1.84
CA GLU A 382 -30.79 -26.18 3.32
C GLU A 382 -29.38 -26.38 3.91
N LYS A 383 -28.40 -26.87 3.13
CA LYS A 383 -27.01 -27.06 3.57
C LYS A 383 -26.08 -25.92 3.14
N ILE A 384 -26.31 -25.35 1.95
CA ILE A 384 -25.61 -24.16 1.46
C ILE A 384 -26.67 -23.08 1.28
N THR A 385 -26.64 -22.07 2.16
CA THR A 385 -27.70 -21.07 2.27
C THR A 385 -27.14 -19.64 2.24
N ARG A 386 -28.04 -18.66 2.23
CA ARG A 386 -27.73 -17.21 2.26
C ARG A 386 -26.64 -16.81 1.25
N PRO A 387 -26.82 -17.08 -0.05
CA PRO A 387 -25.88 -16.63 -1.07
C PRO A 387 -25.83 -15.10 -1.11
N ARG A 388 -24.62 -14.57 -1.19
CA ARG A 388 -24.36 -13.14 -1.33
C ARG A 388 -23.33 -12.95 -2.44
N ALA A 389 -23.57 -12.03 -3.36
CA ALA A 389 -22.59 -11.63 -4.36
C ALA A 389 -22.69 -10.13 -4.63
N ASN A 390 -21.56 -9.44 -4.73
CA ASN A 390 -21.53 -8.07 -5.21
C ASN A 390 -20.12 -7.75 -5.74
N GLY A 391 -20.05 -7.35 -7.01
CA GLY A 391 -18.77 -7.14 -7.69
C GLY A 391 -17.86 -8.37 -7.61
N MET A 392 -16.68 -8.20 -7.01
CA MET A 392 -15.66 -9.22 -6.86
C MET A 392 -15.73 -10.00 -5.54
N ALA A 393 -16.73 -9.71 -4.69
CA ALA A 393 -17.00 -10.45 -3.47
C ALA A 393 -18.19 -11.41 -3.65
N PHE A 394 -18.06 -12.63 -3.13
CA PHE A 394 -19.22 -13.49 -2.87
C PHE A 394 -19.00 -14.38 -1.66
N GLY A 395 -20.09 -14.88 -1.08
CA GLY A 395 -20.07 -15.79 0.06
C GLY A 395 -21.38 -16.54 0.23
N PHE A 396 -21.34 -17.55 1.10
CA PHE A 396 -22.50 -18.37 1.46
C PHE A 396 -22.29 -19.00 2.84
N GLU A 397 -23.37 -19.44 3.46
CA GLU A 397 -23.36 -20.08 4.77
C GLU A 397 -23.44 -21.60 4.70
N LEU A 398 -22.75 -22.22 5.64
CA LEU A 398 -22.74 -23.65 5.92
C LEU A 398 -23.49 -23.94 7.23
N PRO A 399 -23.87 -25.21 7.49
CA PRO A 399 -24.75 -25.54 8.62
C PRO A 399 -24.15 -25.20 10.00
N SER A 400 -22.82 -25.37 10.13
CA SER A 400 -22.09 -25.17 11.39
C SER A 400 -20.63 -24.77 11.16
N SER A 401 -19.97 -24.31 12.22
CA SER A 401 -18.55 -23.93 12.22
C SER A 401 -17.61 -25.12 12.03
N GLU A 402 -18.01 -26.31 12.46
CA GLU A 402 -17.27 -27.55 12.22
C GLU A 402 -17.19 -27.85 10.72
N ILE A 403 -18.33 -27.77 10.02
CA ILE A 403 -18.39 -27.96 8.57
C ILE A 403 -17.60 -26.87 7.84
N THR A 404 -17.71 -25.61 8.25
CA THR A 404 -16.87 -24.52 7.73
C THR A 404 -15.39 -24.86 7.86
N THR A 405 -14.97 -25.37 9.01
CA THR A 405 -13.58 -25.78 9.28
C THR A 405 -13.13 -26.94 8.39
N GLU A 406 -14.00 -27.92 8.12
CA GLU A 406 -13.72 -29.02 7.20
C GLU A 406 -13.47 -28.53 5.76
N PHE A 407 -14.30 -27.61 5.26
CA PHE A 407 -14.06 -26.96 3.97
C PHE A 407 -12.73 -26.21 3.95
N ILE A 408 -12.42 -25.46 5.01
CA ILE A 408 -11.15 -24.76 5.11
C ILE A 408 -9.99 -25.76 5.08
N ASN A 409 -10.04 -26.86 5.83
CA ASN A 409 -8.93 -27.83 5.86
C ASN A 409 -8.71 -28.54 4.53
N LYS A 410 -9.78 -28.83 3.77
CA LYS A 410 -9.70 -29.54 2.48
C LYS A 410 -9.30 -28.65 1.29
N ARG A 411 -9.45 -27.32 1.36
CA ARG A 411 -9.28 -26.40 0.21
C ARG A 411 -7.95 -26.56 -0.54
N PHE A 412 -6.85 -26.82 0.18
CA PHE A 412 -5.51 -26.95 -0.40
C PHE A 412 -5.34 -28.21 -1.25
N ALA A 413 -5.98 -29.34 -0.87
CA ALA A 413 -6.02 -30.54 -1.70
C ALA A 413 -6.79 -30.34 -3.01
N HIS A 414 -7.60 -29.28 -3.10
CA HIS A 414 -8.32 -28.86 -4.30
C HIS A 414 -7.60 -27.71 -5.04
N GLY A 415 -6.40 -27.33 -4.59
CA GLY A 415 -5.62 -26.23 -5.18
C GLY A 415 -6.28 -24.87 -4.98
N LEU A 416 -7.12 -24.69 -3.95
CA LEU A 416 -7.87 -23.45 -3.70
C LEU A 416 -7.34 -22.71 -2.46
N LEU A 417 -7.40 -21.39 -2.51
CA LEU A 417 -7.21 -20.51 -1.37
C LEU A 417 -8.41 -19.57 -1.23
N TYR A 418 -9.14 -19.72 -0.13
CA TYR A 418 -10.21 -18.86 0.35
C TYR A 418 -10.24 -18.88 1.88
N TYR A 419 -11.04 -18.01 2.50
CA TYR A 419 -11.09 -17.84 3.96
C TYR A 419 -12.52 -17.98 4.50
N PRO A 420 -12.66 -18.35 5.79
CA PRO A 420 -13.93 -18.22 6.47
C PRO A 420 -14.18 -16.75 6.84
N ALA A 421 -15.43 -16.43 7.18
CA ALA A 421 -15.86 -15.21 7.86
C ALA A 421 -16.97 -15.56 8.86
N GLY A 422 -16.97 -14.91 10.02
CA GLY A 422 -17.80 -15.35 11.14
C GLY A 422 -17.67 -16.84 11.43
N ASP A 423 -18.73 -17.47 11.92
CA ASP A 423 -18.71 -18.89 12.30
C ASP A 423 -19.12 -19.81 11.14
N LYS A 424 -20.01 -19.35 10.26
CA LYS A 424 -20.69 -20.19 9.26
C LYS A 424 -20.45 -19.79 7.81
N THR A 425 -19.74 -18.69 7.53
CA THR A 425 -19.59 -18.18 6.17
C THR A 425 -18.28 -18.63 5.55
N LEU A 426 -18.35 -19.13 4.31
CA LEU A 426 -17.20 -19.12 3.39
C LEU A 426 -17.26 -17.87 2.52
N ARG A 427 -16.14 -17.16 2.42
CA ARG A 427 -16.04 -15.92 1.65
C ARG A 427 -14.95 -15.98 0.60
N PHE A 428 -15.21 -15.28 -0.50
CA PHE A 428 -14.37 -15.22 -1.67
C PHE A 428 -14.17 -13.77 -2.09
N ARG A 429 -12.95 -13.46 -2.52
CA ARG A 429 -12.49 -12.13 -2.93
C ARG A 429 -11.72 -12.31 -4.23
N LEU A 430 -12.43 -12.24 -5.35
CA LEU A 430 -11.88 -12.41 -6.68
C LEU A 430 -11.10 -11.15 -7.11
N ASN A 431 -10.44 -11.26 -8.27
CA ASN A 431 -9.71 -10.16 -8.90
C ASN A 431 -9.96 -10.15 -10.42
N THR A 432 -9.65 -9.07 -11.11
CA THR A 432 -10.03 -8.88 -12.53
C THR A 432 -9.25 -9.78 -13.50
N SER A 433 -8.25 -10.53 -13.02
CA SER A 433 -7.52 -11.49 -13.84
C SER A 433 -8.21 -12.85 -13.97
N PHE A 434 -9.24 -13.11 -13.14
CA PHE A 434 -10.11 -14.26 -13.29
C PHE A 434 -10.82 -14.22 -14.64
N THR A 435 -10.91 -15.39 -15.27
CA THR A 435 -11.76 -15.62 -16.43
C THR A 435 -12.98 -16.42 -16.03
N LYS A 436 -13.99 -16.45 -16.91
CA LYS A 436 -15.14 -17.33 -16.75
C LYS A 436 -14.72 -18.80 -16.50
N LYS A 437 -13.72 -19.30 -17.23
CA LYS A 437 -13.20 -20.67 -17.07
C LYS A 437 -12.57 -20.90 -15.68
N ASP A 438 -11.88 -19.90 -15.13
CA ASP A 438 -11.30 -20.02 -13.78
C ASP A 438 -12.39 -20.05 -12.71
N ILE A 439 -13.45 -19.24 -12.86
CA ILE A 439 -14.61 -19.23 -11.96
C ILE A 439 -15.38 -20.56 -12.06
N GLU A 440 -15.60 -21.08 -13.27
CA GLU A 440 -16.22 -22.39 -13.48
C GLU A 440 -15.42 -23.52 -12.80
N TYR A 441 -14.08 -23.48 -12.88
CA TYR A 441 -13.22 -24.40 -12.14
C TYR A 441 -13.40 -24.26 -10.62
N LEU A 442 -13.39 -23.03 -10.10
CA LEU A 442 -13.60 -22.76 -8.67
C LEU A 442 -14.91 -23.39 -8.18
N PHE A 443 -16.03 -23.11 -8.86
CA PHE A 443 -17.33 -23.65 -8.47
C PHE A 443 -17.44 -25.18 -8.65
N ASN A 444 -16.82 -25.75 -9.68
CA ASN A 444 -16.74 -27.21 -9.83
C ASN A 444 -16.02 -27.82 -8.61
N ARG A 445 -14.88 -27.26 -8.20
CA ARG A 445 -14.16 -27.76 -7.02
C ARG A 445 -14.96 -27.58 -5.73
N LEU A 446 -15.66 -26.45 -5.55
CA LEU A 446 -16.55 -26.25 -4.40
C LEU A 446 -17.69 -27.27 -4.37
N GLU A 447 -18.27 -27.60 -5.53
CA GLU A 447 -19.31 -28.62 -5.64
C GLU A 447 -18.77 -30.00 -5.26
N VAL A 448 -17.59 -30.37 -5.74
CA VAL A 448 -16.94 -31.64 -5.35
C VAL A 448 -16.70 -31.69 -3.85
N MET A 449 -16.17 -30.60 -3.25
CA MET A 449 -15.97 -30.52 -1.80
C MET A 449 -17.28 -30.66 -1.03
N ALA A 450 -18.36 -30.03 -1.51
CA ALA A 450 -19.68 -30.17 -0.92
C ALA A 450 -20.20 -31.62 -0.97
N GLN A 451 -20.00 -32.34 -2.08
CA GLN A 451 -20.35 -33.77 -2.17
C GLN A 451 -19.55 -34.63 -1.18
N GLU A 452 -18.26 -34.34 -1.01
CA GLU A 452 -17.44 -35.10 -0.06
C GLU A 452 -17.85 -34.85 1.39
N ILE A 453 -17.94 -33.57 1.77
CA ILE A 453 -18.11 -33.15 3.16
C ILE A 453 -19.56 -33.34 3.61
N LEU A 454 -20.53 -32.97 2.76
CA LEU A 454 -21.95 -32.94 3.14
C LEU A 454 -22.71 -34.22 2.80
N GLU A 455 -22.16 -35.09 1.95
CA GLU A 455 -22.81 -36.33 1.49
C GLU A 455 -21.91 -37.57 1.61
N GLY A 456 -20.65 -37.43 2.03
CA GLY A 456 -19.74 -38.57 2.23
C GLY A 456 -19.26 -39.23 0.94
N LYS A 457 -19.36 -38.56 -0.21
CA LYS A 457 -18.90 -39.10 -1.51
C LYS A 457 -17.38 -39.06 -1.61
N SER A 458 -16.80 -40.00 -2.33
CA SER A 458 -15.37 -39.96 -2.68
C SER A 458 -15.17 -39.15 -3.97
N SER A 459 -14.11 -38.33 -4.04
CA SER A 459 -13.70 -37.67 -5.28
C SER A 459 -12.30 -38.07 -5.72
N ALA A 460 -12.05 -37.94 -7.02
CA ALA A 460 -10.74 -38.14 -7.60
C ALA A 460 -9.80 -36.99 -7.21
N ALA A 461 -8.56 -37.35 -6.86
CA ALA A 461 -7.49 -36.38 -6.70
C ALA A 461 -7.24 -35.63 -8.01
N ILE A 462 -6.86 -34.37 -7.89
CA ILE A 462 -6.44 -33.53 -9.02
C ILE A 462 -4.97 -33.19 -8.85
N CYS A 463 -4.24 -33.14 -9.96
CA CYS A 463 -2.83 -32.77 -9.98
C CYS A 463 -2.57 -31.49 -10.79
N GLU A 464 -3.52 -31.05 -11.61
CA GLU A 464 -3.36 -29.90 -12.51
C GLU A 464 -4.67 -29.13 -12.75
N ILE A 465 -4.52 -27.85 -13.07
CA ILE A 465 -5.61 -26.94 -13.46
C ILE A 465 -5.38 -26.49 -14.90
N GLU A 466 -6.40 -26.62 -15.75
CA GLU A 466 -6.34 -26.08 -17.11
C GLU A 466 -6.86 -24.65 -17.16
N THR A 467 -6.05 -23.72 -17.66
CA THR A 467 -6.40 -22.30 -17.75
C THR A 467 -5.81 -21.62 -18.99
N ARG A 468 -6.14 -20.35 -19.26
CA ARG A 468 -5.56 -19.59 -20.39
C ARG A 468 -4.04 -19.40 -20.21
N ASN A 469 -3.31 -19.24 -21.31
CA ASN A 469 -1.88 -18.93 -21.24
C ASN A 469 -1.67 -17.53 -20.64
N ARG A 470 -0.85 -17.42 -19.58
CA ARG A 470 -0.51 -16.17 -18.88
C ARG A 470 0.99 -16.09 -18.56
N SER A 471 1.83 -16.61 -19.45
CA SER A 471 3.29 -16.51 -19.28
C SER A 471 3.71 -15.05 -19.13
N ASN A 472 4.37 -14.73 -18.02
CA ASN A 472 4.86 -13.39 -17.74
C ASN A 472 6.32 -13.19 -18.14
N ASP A 473 7.03 -14.25 -18.51
CA ASP A 473 8.46 -14.24 -18.84
C ASP A 473 8.80 -13.13 -19.84
N SER A 474 8.04 -13.02 -20.93
CA SER A 474 8.28 -11.95 -21.91
C SER A 474 8.03 -10.55 -21.34
N ILE A 475 7.10 -10.37 -20.41
CA ILE A 475 6.89 -9.06 -19.77
C ILE A 475 8.09 -8.72 -18.88
N TYR A 476 8.57 -9.68 -18.07
CA TYR A 476 9.79 -9.49 -17.29
C TYR A 476 11.00 -9.19 -18.18
N ASP A 477 11.26 -10.00 -19.22
CA ASP A 477 12.37 -9.78 -20.15
C ASP A 477 12.38 -8.34 -20.73
N TRP A 478 11.21 -7.85 -21.16
CA TRP A 478 11.07 -6.50 -21.71
C TRP A 478 11.22 -5.40 -20.67
N GLN A 479 10.69 -5.61 -19.48
CA GLN A 479 10.74 -4.63 -18.39
C GLN A 479 12.13 -4.55 -17.79
N GLU A 480 12.82 -5.68 -17.63
CA GLU A 480 14.24 -5.74 -17.31
C GLU A 480 15.04 -4.95 -18.35
N LEU A 481 14.86 -5.20 -19.66
CA LEU A 481 15.54 -4.43 -20.72
C LEU A 481 15.31 -2.92 -20.55
N LEU A 482 14.06 -2.47 -20.45
CA LEU A 482 13.72 -1.05 -20.30
C LEU A 482 14.35 -0.40 -19.05
N LEU A 483 14.31 -1.09 -17.90
CA LEU A 483 14.78 -0.55 -16.63
C LEU A 483 16.30 -0.51 -16.56
N LEU A 484 16.97 -1.55 -17.05
CA LEU A 484 18.44 -1.58 -17.11
C LEU A 484 18.97 -0.52 -18.09
N THR A 485 18.31 -0.32 -19.23
CA THR A 485 18.62 0.80 -20.13
C THR A 485 18.49 2.15 -19.43
N LYS A 486 17.39 2.38 -18.69
CA LYS A 486 17.23 3.62 -17.91
C LYS A 486 18.35 3.82 -16.88
N LEU A 487 18.69 2.77 -16.15
CA LEU A 487 19.70 2.84 -15.09
C LEU A 487 21.09 3.12 -15.69
N ASN A 488 21.48 2.40 -16.73
CA ASN A 488 22.76 2.57 -17.40
C ASN A 488 22.90 3.99 -18.00
N LEU A 489 21.88 4.48 -18.72
CA LEU A 489 21.87 5.86 -19.23
C LEU A 489 21.98 6.89 -18.10
N PHE A 490 21.26 6.67 -16.99
CA PHE A 490 21.33 7.54 -15.82
C PHE A 490 22.73 7.54 -15.17
N GLN A 491 23.44 6.40 -15.22
CA GLN A 491 24.81 6.26 -14.73
C GLN A 491 25.88 6.80 -15.71
N GLY A 492 25.46 7.27 -16.88
CA GLY A 492 26.33 7.88 -17.89
C GLY A 492 26.88 6.90 -18.93
N ASP A 493 26.35 5.68 -19.01
CA ASP A 493 26.73 4.73 -20.05
C ASP A 493 26.21 5.18 -21.41
N ASP A 494 27.06 5.08 -22.43
CA ASP A 494 26.65 5.31 -23.82
C ASP A 494 26.07 4.02 -24.42
N LEU A 495 24.74 4.01 -24.60
CA LEU A 495 24.02 2.91 -25.23
C LEU A 495 23.67 3.18 -26.71
N SER A 496 24.26 4.21 -27.32
CA SER A 496 24.07 4.53 -28.74
C SER A 496 24.93 3.61 -29.64
N GLY A 497 24.49 2.35 -29.77
CA GLY A 497 25.23 1.35 -30.54
C GLY A 497 24.36 0.31 -31.25
N GLU A 498 24.88 -0.27 -32.33
CA GLU A 498 24.22 -1.36 -33.08
C GLU A 498 23.85 -2.54 -32.17
N VAL A 499 24.66 -2.82 -31.15
CA VAL A 499 24.46 -3.92 -30.19
C VAL A 499 23.12 -3.81 -29.45
N PHE A 500 22.76 -2.63 -28.94
CA PHE A 500 21.50 -2.47 -28.21
C PHE A 500 20.28 -2.55 -29.14
N ILE A 501 20.42 -2.06 -30.39
CA ILE A 501 19.39 -2.24 -31.42
C ILE A 501 19.19 -3.73 -31.74
N GLU A 502 20.27 -4.50 -31.85
CA GLU A 502 20.21 -5.95 -32.03
C GLU A 502 19.51 -6.66 -30.86
N GLU A 503 19.72 -6.21 -29.63
CA GLU A 503 19.03 -6.74 -28.45
C GLU A 503 17.52 -6.50 -28.51
N ILE A 504 17.08 -5.27 -28.83
CA ILE A 504 15.66 -4.94 -29.04
C ILE A 504 15.07 -5.84 -30.12
N GLN A 505 15.74 -5.96 -31.27
CA GLN A 505 15.26 -6.79 -32.39
C GLN A 505 15.19 -8.28 -32.03
N LYS A 506 16.21 -8.79 -31.33
CA LYS A 506 16.27 -10.19 -30.87
C LYS A 506 15.16 -10.50 -29.87
N LEU A 507 14.95 -9.64 -28.88
CA LEU A 507 13.88 -9.81 -27.89
C LEU A 507 12.50 -9.68 -28.54
N PHE A 508 12.33 -8.74 -29.48
CA PHE A 508 11.09 -8.58 -30.23
C PHE A 508 10.75 -9.80 -31.08
N LYS A 509 11.74 -10.35 -31.79
CA LYS A 509 11.58 -11.58 -32.57
C LYS A 509 11.27 -12.78 -31.67
N LYS A 510 11.98 -12.92 -30.54
CA LYS A 510 11.71 -13.97 -29.53
C LYS A 510 10.27 -13.90 -29.02
N THR A 511 9.79 -12.70 -28.75
CA THR A 511 8.47 -12.47 -28.11
C THR A 511 7.31 -12.59 -29.09
N THR A 512 7.45 -12.01 -30.29
CA THR A 512 6.33 -11.85 -31.23
C THR A 512 6.40 -12.79 -32.43
N GLY A 513 7.58 -13.34 -32.73
CA GLY A 513 7.86 -14.07 -33.96
C GLY A 513 8.09 -13.19 -35.20
N TYR A 514 7.96 -11.86 -35.08
CA TYR A 514 8.12 -10.92 -36.19
C TYR A 514 9.39 -10.07 -36.07
N GLN A 515 9.78 -9.47 -37.18
CA GLN A 515 10.85 -8.48 -37.21
C GLN A 515 10.27 -7.09 -36.92
N ILE A 516 11.03 -6.30 -36.16
CA ILE A 516 10.75 -4.88 -35.95
C ILE A 516 11.65 -4.04 -36.84
N LEU A 517 11.08 -3.02 -37.45
CA LEU A 517 11.74 -2.07 -38.33
C LEU A 517 11.59 -0.66 -37.77
N ARG A 518 12.69 0.09 -37.71
CA ARG A 518 12.63 1.53 -37.45
C ARG A 518 12.24 2.26 -38.75
N ILE A 519 11.22 3.10 -38.67
CA ILE A 519 10.82 3.99 -39.76
C ILE A 519 11.46 5.36 -39.52
N ASN A 520 12.07 5.94 -40.55
CA ASN A 520 12.74 7.24 -40.49
C ASN A 520 12.74 7.91 -41.88
N GLN A 521 13.34 9.10 -41.98
CA GLN A 521 13.45 9.85 -43.23
C GLN A 521 14.05 9.06 -44.40
N ASN A 522 14.92 8.08 -44.13
CA ASN A 522 15.62 7.32 -45.18
C ASN A 522 14.75 6.21 -45.80
N ASN A 523 13.68 5.79 -45.12
CA ASN A 523 12.85 4.68 -45.57
C ASN A 523 11.33 4.95 -45.57
N PHE A 524 10.87 6.11 -45.08
CA PHE A 524 9.45 6.42 -44.98
C PHE A 524 8.73 6.38 -46.33
N ASP A 525 9.36 6.89 -47.39
CA ASP A 525 8.77 6.89 -48.75
C ASP A 525 8.40 5.48 -49.22
N LYS A 526 9.19 4.46 -48.83
CA LYS A 526 8.89 3.06 -49.15
C LYS A 526 7.61 2.56 -48.45
N TRP A 527 7.30 3.10 -47.27
CA TRP A 527 6.20 2.63 -46.42
C TRP A 527 4.98 3.55 -46.40
N LYS A 528 5.07 4.77 -46.96
CA LYS A 528 4.03 5.81 -46.94
C LYS A 528 2.66 5.30 -47.36
N ASP A 529 2.58 4.63 -48.51
CA ASP A 529 1.30 4.08 -49.02
C ASP A 529 0.74 2.98 -48.11
N LYS A 530 1.60 2.17 -47.50
CA LYS A 530 1.19 1.10 -46.58
C LYS A 530 0.70 1.66 -45.25
N VAL A 531 1.33 2.72 -44.74
CA VAL A 531 0.88 3.46 -43.55
C VAL A 531 -0.52 4.05 -43.80
N HIS A 532 -0.72 4.69 -44.94
CA HIS A 532 -2.02 5.26 -45.29
C HIS A 532 -3.10 4.18 -45.44
N GLN A 533 -2.80 3.09 -46.16
CA GLN A 533 -3.74 1.98 -46.32
C GLN A 533 -4.11 1.34 -44.97
N MET A 534 -3.15 1.22 -44.07
CA MET A 534 -3.39 0.66 -42.74
C MET A 534 -4.38 1.50 -41.91
N GLN A 535 -4.33 2.83 -42.03
CA GLN A 535 -5.32 3.71 -41.38
C GLN A 535 -6.73 3.47 -41.93
N LEU A 536 -6.87 3.37 -43.26
CA LEU A 536 -8.15 3.09 -43.92
C LEU A 536 -8.72 1.72 -43.55
N ASP A 537 -7.87 0.72 -43.37
CA ASP A 537 -8.29 -0.66 -43.08
C ASP A 537 -8.76 -0.86 -41.63
N ILE A 538 -8.23 -0.06 -40.69
CA ILE A 538 -8.38 -0.26 -39.24
C ILE A 538 -9.34 0.73 -38.59
N TYR A 539 -9.30 2.00 -39.00
CA TYR A 539 -10.10 3.06 -38.36
C TYR A 539 -11.18 3.60 -39.28
N GLU A 540 -12.30 3.95 -38.68
CA GLU A 540 -13.33 4.79 -39.26
C GLU A 540 -12.76 6.18 -39.63
N PRO A 541 -13.31 6.87 -40.67
CA PRO A 541 -12.76 8.14 -41.16
C PRO A 541 -12.49 9.19 -40.08
N ALA A 542 -13.35 9.28 -39.07
CA ALA A 542 -13.21 10.25 -37.97
C ALA A 542 -12.04 9.97 -37.01
N ARG A 543 -11.41 8.80 -37.07
CA ARG A 543 -10.27 8.40 -36.23
C ARG A 543 -8.98 8.16 -37.01
N GLN A 544 -9.02 8.36 -38.32
CA GLN A 544 -7.83 8.20 -39.15
C GLN A 544 -6.87 9.36 -38.90
N THR A 545 -5.61 9.01 -38.64
CA THR A 545 -4.52 9.98 -38.58
C THR A 545 -4.10 10.33 -40.00
N GLU A 546 -4.03 11.63 -40.31
CA GLU A 546 -3.62 12.11 -41.64
C GLU A 546 -2.19 11.67 -41.99
N ILE A 547 -1.95 11.28 -43.23
CA ILE A 547 -0.64 10.78 -43.69
C ILE A 547 0.49 11.80 -43.46
N MET A 548 0.18 13.09 -43.55
CA MET A 548 1.14 14.18 -43.32
C MET A 548 1.69 14.17 -41.88
N LYS A 549 0.91 13.74 -40.88
CA LYS A 549 1.39 13.63 -39.48
C LYS A 549 2.44 12.52 -39.34
N PHE A 550 2.26 11.40 -40.03
CA PHE A 550 3.25 10.31 -40.06
C PHE A 550 4.52 10.73 -40.79
N GLU A 551 4.38 11.44 -41.91
CA GLU A 551 5.51 11.98 -42.67
C GLU A 551 6.31 12.99 -41.83
N GLN A 552 5.63 13.93 -41.19
CA GLN A 552 6.24 14.89 -40.26
C GLN A 552 6.97 14.20 -39.10
N CYS A 553 6.40 13.12 -38.56
CA CYS A 553 7.07 12.31 -37.55
C CYS A 553 8.32 11.63 -38.07
N ALA A 554 8.27 10.99 -39.25
CA ALA A 554 9.41 10.27 -39.81
C ALA A 554 10.56 11.18 -40.25
N LEU A 555 10.24 12.42 -40.65
CA LEU A 555 11.20 13.46 -41.03
C LEU A 555 11.76 14.24 -39.83
N SER A 556 11.16 14.12 -38.65
CA SER A 556 11.64 14.79 -37.44
C SER A 556 12.88 14.09 -36.91
N GLU A 557 13.92 14.87 -36.57
CA GLU A 557 15.16 14.36 -35.96
C GLU A 557 14.88 13.59 -34.65
N LYS A 558 13.97 14.11 -33.82
CA LYS A 558 13.54 13.51 -32.55
C LYS A 558 12.31 12.61 -32.70
N GLY A 559 11.83 12.39 -33.92
CA GLY A 559 10.72 11.49 -34.20
C GLY A 559 11.12 10.03 -34.01
N VAL A 560 10.27 9.27 -33.33
CA VAL A 560 10.49 7.83 -33.12
C VAL A 560 9.32 7.07 -33.74
N ALA A 561 9.64 6.23 -34.74
CA ALA A 561 8.66 5.41 -35.41
C ALA A 561 9.16 3.98 -35.59
N VAL A 562 8.31 3.02 -35.26
CA VAL A 562 8.59 1.59 -35.40
C VAL A 562 7.43 0.87 -36.06
N ALA A 563 7.75 -0.20 -36.78
CA ALA A 563 6.80 -1.01 -37.52
C ALA A 563 7.13 -2.50 -37.43
N ILE A 564 6.09 -3.30 -37.57
CA ILE A 564 6.20 -4.75 -37.77
C ILE A 564 6.00 -5.04 -39.24
N VAL A 565 6.98 -5.70 -39.83
CA VAL A 565 6.98 -6.02 -41.26
C VAL A 565 7.08 -7.52 -41.49
N ASP A 566 6.41 -7.98 -42.54
CA ASP A 566 6.48 -9.37 -43.06
C ASP A 566 6.64 -9.28 -44.58
N GLY A 567 7.90 -9.38 -45.04
CA GLY A 567 8.26 -9.04 -46.42
C GLY A 567 7.96 -7.57 -46.75
N GLU A 568 7.07 -7.34 -47.71
CA GLU A 568 6.61 -6.00 -48.12
C GLU A 568 5.30 -5.57 -47.43
N SER A 569 4.80 -6.36 -46.48
CA SER A 569 3.57 -6.07 -45.75
C SER A 569 3.85 -5.34 -44.43
N LEU A 570 3.10 -4.27 -44.16
CA LEU A 570 3.07 -3.59 -42.88
C LEU A 570 1.96 -4.19 -42.00
N LEU A 571 2.31 -4.74 -40.84
CA LEU A 571 1.37 -5.46 -39.96
C LEU A 571 0.97 -4.67 -38.72
N ALA A 572 1.83 -3.78 -38.23
CA ALA A 572 1.58 -2.86 -37.13
C ALA A 572 2.57 -1.70 -37.18
N MET A 573 2.21 -0.57 -36.57
CA MET A 573 3.07 0.61 -36.49
C MET A 573 2.77 1.45 -35.24
N SER A 574 3.79 2.14 -34.74
CA SER A 574 3.68 3.15 -33.69
C SER A 574 4.58 4.33 -34.04
N PHE A 575 4.03 5.54 -33.94
CA PHE A 575 4.70 6.80 -34.27
C PHE A 575 4.55 7.78 -33.10
N SER A 576 5.65 8.44 -32.74
CA SER A 576 5.67 9.53 -31.78
C SER A 576 6.60 10.64 -32.24
N SER A 577 6.13 11.88 -32.17
CA SER A 577 6.87 13.07 -32.61
C SER A 577 6.83 14.16 -31.57
N PRO A 578 7.74 15.16 -31.60
CA PRO A 578 7.76 16.26 -30.64
C PRO A 578 6.39 16.91 -30.43
N LEU A 579 6.10 17.33 -29.20
CA LEU A 579 4.80 17.91 -28.81
C LEU A 579 4.40 19.10 -29.69
N ASP A 580 5.35 19.97 -30.04
CA ASP A 580 5.11 21.17 -30.86
C ASP A 580 4.79 20.89 -32.34
N LEU A 581 5.03 19.67 -32.81
CA LEU A 581 4.58 19.20 -34.13
C LEU A 581 3.10 18.77 -34.12
N ASN A 582 2.47 18.65 -32.94
CA ASN A 582 1.08 18.24 -32.77
C ASN A 582 0.21 19.33 -32.07
N PRO A 583 0.30 20.62 -32.47
CA PRO A 583 -0.27 21.73 -31.69
C PRO A 583 -1.80 21.79 -31.70
N LEU A 584 -2.44 21.06 -32.62
CA LEU A 584 -3.89 21.00 -32.78
C LEU A 584 -4.52 19.88 -31.95
N GLU A 585 -3.72 18.98 -31.39
CA GLU A 585 -4.21 17.96 -30.48
C GLU A 585 -4.56 18.62 -29.13
N ARG A 586 -5.82 18.49 -28.72
CA ARG A 586 -6.29 19.07 -27.46
C ARG A 586 -5.54 18.43 -26.28
N GLY A 587 -5.11 19.27 -25.34
CA GLY A 587 -4.23 18.91 -24.24
C GLY A 587 -2.75 19.18 -24.53
N VAL A 588 -2.26 18.89 -25.75
CA VAL A 588 -0.84 19.01 -26.11
C VAL A 588 -0.33 20.44 -25.96
N ARG A 589 -1.09 21.45 -26.41
CA ARG A 589 -0.68 22.86 -26.27
C ARG A 589 -0.65 23.36 -24.82
N ASN A 590 -1.38 22.70 -23.92
CA ASN A 590 -1.42 23.03 -22.50
C ASN A 590 -0.38 22.24 -21.70
N ASP A 591 0.35 21.35 -22.37
CA ASP A 591 1.42 20.58 -21.75
C ASP A 591 2.54 21.52 -21.28
N PRO A 592 3.00 21.41 -20.01
CA PRO A 592 4.11 22.20 -19.50
C PRO A 592 5.39 22.06 -20.34
N ASP A 593 5.55 20.94 -21.03
CA ASP A 593 6.70 20.60 -21.85
C ASP A 593 6.44 20.78 -23.36
N PHE A 594 5.40 21.53 -23.75
CA PHE A 594 5.05 21.72 -25.16
C PHE A 594 6.22 22.19 -26.06
N LYS A 595 7.18 22.93 -25.50
CA LYS A 595 8.38 23.42 -26.20
C LYS A 595 9.64 22.57 -26.01
N ASN A 596 9.55 21.47 -25.27
CA ASN A 596 10.64 20.54 -25.06
C ASN A 596 10.73 19.58 -26.25
N SER A 597 11.80 19.65 -27.04
CA SER A 597 12.02 18.77 -28.19
C SER A 597 12.24 17.32 -27.82
N ASN A 598 12.62 17.04 -26.57
CA ASN A 598 12.81 15.69 -26.03
C ASN A 598 11.53 15.15 -25.34
N ALA A 599 10.41 15.87 -25.46
CA ALA A 599 9.10 15.39 -25.04
C ALA A 599 8.24 15.09 -26.28
N LEU A 600 7.83 13.83 -26.43
CA LEU A 600 7.07 13.39 -27.59
C LEU A 600 5.59 13.27 -27.30
N TYR A 601 4.76 13.48 -28.31
CA TYR A 601 3.38 13.07 -28.37
C TYR A 601 3.26 11.74 -29.12
N MET A 602 2.49 10.80 -28.58
CA MET A 602 2.10 9.58 -29.26
C MET A 602 1.08 9.90 -30.36
N VAL A 603 1.56 10.03 -31.59
CA VAL A 603 0.76 10.36 -32.78
C VAL A 603 -0.25 9.25 -33.04
N ASP A 604 0.23 8.01 -33.16
CA ASP A 604 -0.64 6.87 -33.44
C ASP A 604 0.03 5.55 -33.04
N SER A 605 -0.79 4.55 -32.69
CA SER A 605 -0.36 3.15 -32.63
C SER A 605 -1.44 2.27 -33.23
N THR A 606 -1.18 1.75 -34.43
CA THR A 606 -2.13 0.94 -35.19
C THR A 606 -1.63 -0.51 -35.26
N VAL A 607 -2.52 -1.45 -34.93
CA VAL A 607 -2.26 -2.89 -35.05
C VAL A 607 -3.24 -3.47 -36.06
N GLY A 608 -2.73 -4.15 -37.07
CA GLY A 608 -3.53 -4.77 -38.12
C GLY A 608 -4.46 -5.86 -37.57
N LYS A 609 -5.62 -6.08 -38.19
CA LYS A 609 -6.65 -7.05 -37.74
C LYS A 609 -6.08 -8.44 -37.44
N ARG A 610 -5.10 -8.90 -38.22
CA ARG A 610 -4.41 -10.20 -38.04
C ARG A 610 -3.67 -10.32 -36.70
N LEU A 611 -3.23 -9.21 -36.11
CA LEU A 611 -2.40 -9.15 -34.90
C LEU A 611 -3.14 -8.61 -33.66
N GLN A 612 -4.34 -8.05 -33.82
CA GLN A 612 -5.15 -7.57 -32.71
C GLN A 612 -5.47 -8.72 -31.72
N GLY A 613 -5.49 -8.40 -30.42
CA GLY A 613 -5.73 -9.38 -29.36
C GLY A 613 -4.55 -10.32 -29.04
N LYS A 614 -3.45 -10.30 -29.81
CA LYS A 614 -2.27 -11.15 -29.59
C LYS A 614 -1.19 -10.54 -28.71
N GLY A 615 -1.45 -9.38 -28.09
CA GLY A 615 -0.50 -8.68 -27.22
C GLY A 615 0.62 -7.91 -27.95
N VAL A 616 0.68 -7.98 -29.29
CA VAL A 616 1.77 -7.41 -30.09
C VAL A 616 1.91 -5.88 -29.93
N GLY A 617 0.80 -5.15 -29.78
CA GLY A 617 0.83 -3.70 -29.56
C GLY A 617 1.60 -3.28 -28.31
N ARG A 618 1.64 -4.13 -27.26
CA ARG A 618 2.43 -3.89 -26.05
C ARG A 618 3.91 -3.90 -26.36
N TYR A 619 4.39 -4.96 -27.01
CA TYR A 619 5.80 -5.11 -27.33
C TYR A 619 6.26 -4.09 -28.38
N LEU A 620 5.36 -3.67 -29.28
CA LEU A 620 5.62 -2.57 -30.21
C LEU A 620 5.86 -1.25 -29.47
N LYS A 621 5.02 -0.94 -28.47
CA LYS A 621 5.20 0.20 -27.57
C LYS A 621 6.47 0.11 -26.75
N TYR A 622 6.78 -1.05 -26.17
CA TYR A 622 8.01 -1.25 -25.40
C TYR A 622 9.25 -1.02 -26.26
N ALA A 623 9.27 -1.56 -27.47
CA ALA A 623 10.36 -1.31 -28.41
C ALA A 623 10.46 0.16 -28.82
N LEU A 624 9.33 0.83 -29.12
CA LEU A 624 9.31 2.27 -29.39
C LEU A 624 9.93 3.05 -28.22
N THR A 625 9.60 2.68 -26.98
CA THR A 625 10.16 3.30 -25.78
C THR A 625 11.67 3.06 -25.67
N CYS A 626 12.19 1.85 -25.96
CA CYS A 626 13.63 1.61 -26.03
C CYS A 626 14.31 2.49 -27.10
N PHE A 627 13.70 2.62 -28.29
CA PHE A 627 14.22 3.53 -29.33
C PHE A 627 14.18 5.00 -28.89
N ALA A 628 13.15 5.42 -28.17
CA ALA A 628 13.08 6.77 -27.62
C ALA A 628 14.20 7.03 -26.59
N MET A 629 14.53 6.05 -25.75
CA MET A 629 15.65 6.17 -24.80
C MET A 629 16.99 6.38 -25.51
N ILE A 630 17.24 5.68 -26.62
CA ILE A 630 18.47 5.85 -27.42
C ILE A 630 18.56 7.26 -28.03
N GLU A 631 17.42 7.86 -28.36
CA GLU A 631 17.34 9.19 -28.98
C GLU A 631 17.30 10.34 -27.97
N ASP A 632 17.63 10.07 -26.70
CA ASP A 632 17.62 11.03 -25.61
C ASP A 632 16.25 11.72 -25.46
N ILE A 633 15.19 10.93 -25.61
CA ILE A 633 13.83 11.36 -25.30
C ILE A 633 13.61 11.21 -23.81
N GLU A 634 13.04 12.23 -23.16
CA GLU A 634 12.79 12.27 -21.72
C GLU A 634 11.45 11.62 -21.35
N LYS A 635 10.45 11.79 -22.21
CA LYS A 635 9.09 11.30 -21.99
C LYS A 635 8.27 11.18 -23.27
N ILE A 636 7.25 10.33 -23.20
CA ILE A 636 6.26 10.15 -24.24
C ILE A 636 4.88 10.38 -23.64
N ASN A 637 4.23 11.43 -24.11
CA ASN A 637 2.89 11.83 -23.70
C ASN A 637 1.87 11.27 -24.68
N GLY A 638 0.63 11.14 -24.22
CA GLY A 638 -0.44 10.66 -25.06
C GLY A 638 -1.80 10.85 -24.42
N ARG A 639 -2.83 10.41 -25.14
CA ARG A 639 -4.21 10.49 -24.67
C ARG A 639 -4.95 9.18 -24.86
N ASN A 640 -5.79 8.83 -23.90
CA ASN A 640 -6.68 7.68 -23.97
C ASN A 640 -8.09 8.09 -23.53
N ARG A 641 -9.12 7.58 -24.24
CA ARG A 641 -10.50 7.68 -23.79
C ARG A 641 -10.66 6.93 -22.48
N ASP A 642 -11.27 7.58 -21.50
CA ASP A 642 -11.61 6.94 -20.24
C ASP A 642 -12.58 5.78 -20.52
N ARG A 643 -12.31 4.61 -19.93
CA ARG A 643 -13.06 3.35 -20.04
C ARG A 643 -13.15 2.68 -21.42
N MET A 644 -13.01 3.39 -22.53
CA MET A 644 -13.02 2.79 -23.88
C MET A 644 -11.66 2.30 -24.36
N ALA A 645 -10.56 2.86 -23.85
CA ALA A 645 -9.20 2.55 -24.30
C ALA A 645 -8.38 1.77 -23.26
N ALA A 646 -9.05 1.02 -22.37
CA ALA A 646 -8.45 0.32 -21.23
C ALA A 646 -7.22 -0.52 -21.58
N SER A 647 -7.25 -1.26 -22.70
CA SER A 647 -6.11 -2.09 -23.13
C SER A 647 -4.87 -1.27 -23.48
N MET A 648 -5.05 -0.12 -24.14
CA MET A 648 -3.95 0.77 -24.49
C MET A 648 -3.44 1.52 -23.26
N LEU A 649 -4.36 2.01 -22.42
CA LEU A 649 -4.01 2.66 -21.17
C LEU A 649 -3.20 1.72 -20.26
N ASN A 650 -3.58 0.45 -20.13
CA ASN A 650 -2.82 -0.55 -19.37
C ASN A 650 -1.38 -0.78 -19.89
N ILE A 651 -1.15 -0.63 -21.20
CA ILE A 651 0.21 -0.67 -21.78
C ILE A 651 0.99 0.57 -21.34
N ASN A 652 0.39 1.76 -21.43
CA ASN A 652 1.06 2.99 -21.02
C ASN A 652 1.30 3.02 -19.50
N LEU A 653 0.35 2.56 -18.69
CA LEU A 653 0.53 2.42 -17.23
C LEU A 653 1.68 1.48 -16.89
N SER A 654 1.88 0.39 -17.66
CA SER A 654 3.05 -0.49 -17.50
C SER A 654 4.40 0.15 -17.85
N LEU A 655 4.39 1.35 -18.44
CA LEU A 655 5.56 2.18 -18.75
C LEU A 655 5.66 3.40 -17.80
N GLY A 656 4.89 3.40 -16.71
CA GLY A 656 4.85 4.52 -15.76
C GLY A 656 3.99 5.69 -16.24
N ALA A 657 2.90 5.43 -16.97
CA ALA A 657 1.98 6.51 -17.32
C ALA A 657 1.30 7.09 -16.07
N HIS A 658 1.34 8.42 -15.94
CA HIS A 658 0.57 9.17 -14.95
C HIS A 658 -0.23 10.29 -15.61
N GLU A 659 -1.40 10.58 -15.06
CA GLU A 659 -2.29 11.64 -15.54
C GLU A 659 -1.64 13.01 -15.33
N ILE A 660 -1.59 13.79 -16.40
CA ILE A 660 -1.22 15.21 -16.37
C ILE A 660 -2.48 16.07 -16.31
N MET A 661 -3.51 15.66 -17.06
CA MET A 661 -4.78 16.37 -17.13
C MET A 661 -5.92 15.44 -17.56
N TYR A 662 -7.10 15.67 -16.98
CA TYR A 662 -8.36 15.04 -17.34
C TYR A 662 -9.21 16.03 -18.13
N MET A 663 -9.70 15.62 -19.30
CA MET A 663 -10.54 16.46 -20.16
C MET A 663 -11.92 15.83 -20.33
N SER A 664 -12.94 16.53 -19.83
CA SER A 664 -14.32 16.07 -19.94
C SER A 664 -14.91 16.36 -21.33
N GLU A 665 -15.68 15.40 -21.86
CA GLU A 665 -16.42 15.43 -23.13
C GLU A 665 -15.58 15.93 -24.32
N ASP A 666 -14.38 15.40 -24.45
CA ASP A 666 -13.38 15.94 -25.37
C ASP A 666 -13.42 15.33 -26.78
N TYR A 667 -13.99 14.12 -26.95
CA TYR A 667 -14.15 13.54 -28.28
C TYR A 667 -15.42 14.05 -29.00
N PRO A 668 -15.31 14.46 -30.28
CA PRO A 668 -16.42 15.06 -31.03
C PRO A 668 -17.44 14.03 -31.57
N ASP A 669 -17.47 12.82 -31.01
CA ASP A 669 -18.39 11.75 -31.41
C ASP A 669 -19.53 11.53 -30.40
N PHE A 670 -20.41 10.59 -30.71
CA PHE A 670 -21.60 10.24 -29.91
C PHE A 670 -21.38 9.03 -29.00
N GLU A 671 -20.12 8.66 -28.75
CA GLU A 671 -19.80 7.54 -27.87
C GLU A 671 -20.12 7.87 -26.41
N LYS A 672 -20.35 6.84 -25.58
CA LYS A 672 -20.72 7.03 -24.17
C LYS A 672 -19.59 7.64 -23.34
N TYR A 673 -18.36 7.20 -23.58
CA TYR A 673 -17.19 7.65 -22.82
C TYR A 673 -16.33 8.59 -23.68
N ARG A 674 -16.62 9.89 -23.54
CA ARG A 674 -15.98 10.96 -24.31
C ARG A 674 -14.87 11.69 -23.54
N ASP A 675 -14.74 11.38 -22.26
CA ASP A 675 -13.70 11.92 -21.41
C ASP A 675 -12.33 11.33 -21.75
N VAL A 676 -11.28 12.10 -21.51
CA VAL A 676 -9.92 11.78 -21.95
C VAL A 676 -8.92 11.97 -20.81
N LEU A 677 -8.12 10.93 -20.60
CA LEU A 677 -6.92 10.95 -19.79
C LEU A 677 -5.74 11.33 -20.69
N TYR A 678 -5.17 12.51 -20.46
CA TYR A 678 -3.89 12.90 -21.05
C TYR A 678 -2.78 12.60 -20.04
N TYR A 679 -1.83 11.77 -20.45
CA TYR A 679 -0.83 11.16 -19.58
C TYR A 679 0.59 11.38 -20.10
N SER A 680 1.56 11.20 -19.21
CA SER A 680 2.99 11.18 -19.52
C SER A 680 3.63 9.87 -19.06
N CYS A 681 4.43 9.25 -19.94
CA CYS A 681 5.27 8.09 -19.62
C CYS A 681 6.75 8.53 -19.60
N PRO A 682 7.47 8.41 -18.47
CA PRO A 682 8.88 8.75 -18.42
C PRO A 682 9.73 7.71 -19.16
N THR A 683 10.69 8.15 -19.97
CA THR A 683 11.65 7.26 -20.65
C THR A 683 13.04 7.28 -20.03
N ILE A 684 13.33 8.23 -19.15
CA ILE A 684 14.58 8.26 -18.37
C ILE A 684 14.30 8.11 -16.87
N PHE A 685 15.36 7.95 -16.07
CA PHE A 685 15.31 8.27 -14.64
C PHE A 685 15.74 9.72 -14.44
N LYS A 686 14.92 10.49 -13.74
CA LYS A 686 15.25 11.87 -13.38
C LYS A 686 16.01 11.86 -12.06
N LYS A 687 17.09 12.64 -11.98
CA LYS A 687 17.86 12.78 -10.75
C LYS A 687 17.02 13.49 -9.68
N ASP A 688 16.99 12.90 -8.48
CA ASP A 688 16.38 13.51 -7.30
C ASP A 688 17.22 14.69 -6.79
N SER A 689 16.59 15.60 -6.05
CA SER A 689 17.34 16.64 -5.35
C SER A 689 18.13 16.02 -4.20
N LEU A 690 19.40 16.40 -4.03
CA LEU A 690 20.19 15.94 -2.90
C LEU A 690 19.61 16.49 -1.58
N VAL A 691 19.25 15.58 -0.67
CA VAL A 691 18.73 15.89 0.67
C VAL A 691 19.62 15.23 1.72
N LEU A 692 20.07 16.02 2.70
CA LEU A 692 20.97 15.61 3.78
C LEU A 692 20.25 15.41 5.12
N SER A 693 18.92 15.29 5.12
CA SER A 693 18.10 15.26 6.34
C SER A 693 17.11 14.10 6.41
N ASP A 694 17.06 13.22 5.41
CA ASP A 694 15.96 12.26 5.22
C ASP A 694 16.39 10.78 5.19
N ALA A 695 17.57 10.44 5.74
CA ALA A 695 18.08 9.07 5.71
C ALA A 695 17.22 8.04 6.46
N ILE A 696 16.29 8.48 7.32
CA ILE A 696 15.32 7.60 7.97
C ILE A 696 14.30 7.07 6.96
N ASN A 697 13.79 7.93 6.06
CA ASN A 697 12.80 7.53 5.06
C ASN A 697 13.44 7.02 3.77
N SER A 698 14.57 7.61 3.37
CA SER A 698 15.30 7.33 2.13
C SER A 698 16.74 6.88 2.43
N PRO A 699 16.94 5.67 2.98
CA PRO A 699 18.27 5.17 3.36
C PRO A 699 19.16 4.83 2.15
N LEU A 700 18.59 4.68 0.95
CA LEU A 700 19.30 4.45 -0.31
C LEU A 700 19.33 5.71 -1.16
N GLY A 701 20.42 5.90 -1.90
CA GLY A 701 20.49 6.85 -3.00
C GLY A 701 20.65 6.16 -4.36
N SER A 702 20.59 6.95 -5.42
CA SER A 702 20.66 6.44 -6.79
C SER A 702 21.99 5.74 -7.12
N SER A 703 23.09 6.12 -6.46
CA SER A 703 24.40 5.48 -6.62
C SER A 703 24.48 4.07 -6.02
N ASP A 704 23.51 3.66 -5.19
CA ASP A 704 23.45 2.33 -4.60
C ASP A 704 22.71 1.30 -5.50
N LEU A 705 22.10 1.76 -6.60
CA LEU A 705 21.34 0.92 -7.53
C LEU A 705 22.27 0.25 -8.53
N THR A 706 22.18 -1.09 -8.64
CA THR A 706 22.91 -1.88 -9.66
C THR A 706 21.92 -2.66 -10.51
N ASN A 707 22.39 -3.12 -11.69
CA ASN A 707 21.59 -3.93 -12.60
C ASN A 707 21.11 -5.24 -11.95
N GLU A 708 21.96 -5.87 -11.14
CA GLU A 708 21.62 -7.08 -10.39
C GLU A 708 20.53 -6.79 -9.37
N TYR A 709 20.65 -5.70 -8.61
CA TYR A 709 19.66 -5.33 -7.61
C TYR A 709 18.30 -5.05 -8.25
N VAL A 710 18.25 -4.22 -9.31
CA VAL A 710 17.00 -3.91 -10.01
C VAL A 710 16.32 -5.18 -10.54
N THR A 711 17.10 -6.08 -11.14
CA THR A 711 16.59 -7.36 -11.69
C THR A 711 16.05 -8.28 -10.59
N GLU A 712 16.77 -8.41 -9.49
CA GLU A 712 16.38 -9.26 -8.35
C GLU A 712 15.10 -8.76 -7.68
N GLN A 713 14.96 -7.43 -7.52
CA GLN A 713 13.87 -6.81 -6.78
C GLN A 713 12.57 -6.68 -7.59
N LEU A 714 12.65 -6.65 -8.92
CA LEU A 714 11.50 -6.37 -9.77
C LEU A 714 10.26 -7.25 -9.48
N PRO A 715 10.37 -8.57 -9.24
CA PRO A 715 9.21 -9.39 -8.87
C PRO A 715 8.52 -8.98 -7.58
N TYR A 716 9.27 -8.50 -6.59
CA TYR A 716 8.79 -8.09 -5.27
C TYR A 716 8.27 -6.65 -5.24
N LEU A 717 8.79 -5.81 -6.14
CA LEU A 717 8.22 -4.49 -6.42
C LEU A 717 6.85 -4.63 -7.09
N VAL A 718 6.68 -5.58 -8.01
CA VAL A 718 5.44 -5.78 -8.78
C VAL A 718 4.40 -6.59 -8.01
N ASN A 719 4.80 -7.52 -7.14
CA ASN A 719 3.88 -8.38 -6.39
C ASN A 719 3.89 -8.04 -4.90
N LYS A 720 2.70 -7.86 -4.32
CA LYS A 720 2.52 -7.69 -2.87
C LYS A 720 1.71 -8.85 -2.29
N VAL A 721 2.30 -9.62 -1.37
CA VAL A 721 1.60 -10.68 -0.62
C VAL A 721 1.43 -10.27 0.85
N CYS A 722 0.47 -10.87 1.54
CA CYS A 722 0.29 -10.64 2.97
C CYS A 722 1.25 -11.55 3.76
N LEU A 723 2.30 -10.96 4.31
CA LEU A 723 3.50 -11.64 4.82
C LEU A 723 3.30 -12.36 6.16
N SER A 724 2.07 -12.33 6.67
CA SER A 724 1.63 -13.12 7.83
C SER A 724 0.95 -14.44 7.46
N ASN A 725 0.55 -14.60 6.20
CA ASN A 725 -0.03 -15.83 5.68
C ASN A 725 0.98 -16.63 4.87
N PHE A 726 1.69 -15.96 3.97
CA PHE A 726 2.66 -16.58 3.06
C PHE A 726 3.93 -15.75 3.06
N VAL A 727 5.08 -16.40 2.96
CA VAL A 727 6.39 -15.75 2.91
C VAL A 727 7.22 -16.36 1.78
N SER A 728 8.15 -15.59 1.24
CA SER A 728 9.19 -16.11 0.36
C SER A 728 10.42 -16.55 1.16
N THR A 729 11.25 -17.43 0.60
CA THR A 729 12.57 -17.77 1.17
C THR A 729 13.44 -16.52 1.31
N ARG A 730 13.39 -15.63 0.32
CA ARG A 730 14.14 -14.37 0.32
C ARG A 730 13.77 -13.48 1.50
N PHE A 731 12.49 -13.33 1.83
CA PHE A 731 12.07 -12.55 3.00
C PHE A 731 12.69 -13.07 4.29
N LEU A 732 12.72 -14.39 4.48
CA LEU A 732 13.29 -15.04 5.66
C LEU A 732 14.82 -14.85 5.72
N GLU A 733 15.51 -14.99 4.59
CA GLU A 733 16.95 -14.73 4.48
C GLU A 733 17.27 -13.27 4.79
N GLN A 734 16.46 -12.33 4.33
CA GLN A 734 16.59 -10.90 4.61
C GLN A 734 16.40 -10.55 6.09
N LEU A 735 15.46 -11.21 6.78
CA LEU A 735 15.35 -11.07 8.23
C LEU A 735 16.54 -11.70 8.96
N SER A 736 17.02 -12.84 8.47
CA SER A 736 18.21 -13.48 9.04
C SER A 736 19.47 -12.64 8.85
N ALA A 737 19.59 -11.87 7.76
CA ALA A 737 20.71 -10.97 7.53
C ALA A 737 20.76 -9.84 8.58
N LEU A 738 19.61 -9.32 9.01
CA LEU A 738 19.54 -8.30 10.08
C LEU A 738 19.91 -8.84 11.46
N LYS A 739 19.93 -10.16 11.66
CA LYS A 739 20.24 -10.78 12.96
C LYS A 739 21.63 -10.40 13.48
N THR A 740 22.59 -10.14 12.59
CA THR A 740 23.96 -9.69 12.96
C THR A 740 23.97 -8.26 13.50
N GLU A 741 22.99 -7.45 13.13
CA GLU A 741 22.85 -6.07 13.58
C GLU A 741 22.07 -5.93 14.87
N LEU A 742 21.39 -6.97 15.34
CA LEU A 742 20.68 -6.93 16.61
C LEU A 742 21.61 -7.17 17.81
N PRO A 743 21.33 -6.55 18.97
CA PRO A 743 21.99 -6.90 20.23
C PRO A 743 21.78 -8.38 20.60
N GLU A 744 22.75 -8.99 21.26
CA GLU A 744 22.71 -10.43 21.59
C GLU A 744 21.48 -10.82 22.43
N GLU A 745 21.05 -9.94 23.34
CA GLU A 745 19.90 -10.16 24.22
C GLU A 745 18.55 -9.87 23.54
N LEU A 746 18.52 -9.13 22.43
CA LEU A 746 17.31 -8.68 21.75
C LEU A 746 17.08 -9.42 20.44
N LYS A 747 17.13 -10.76 20.48
CA LYS A 747 17.01 -11.63 19.30
C LYS A 747 15.61 -12.20 19.08
N HIS A 748 14.58 -11.57 19.63
CA HIS A 748 13.19 -11.97 19.39
C HIS A 748 12.45 -10.82 18.73
N ILE A 749 12.03 -11.00 17.47
CA ILE A 749 11.62 -9.88 16.62
C ILE A 749 10.18 -9.99 16.10
N TYR A 750 9.58 -8.82 15.85
CA TYR A 750 8.38 -8.69 15.02
C TYR A 750 8.66 -7.74 13.86
N THR A 751 8.17 -8.07 12.67
CA THR A 751 8.08 -7.11 11.57
C THR A 751 6.79 -6.32 11.66
N THR A 752 6.82 -5.07 11.23
CA THR A 752 5.67 -4.15 11.24
C THR A 752 5.64 -3.32 9.96
N SER A 753 4.50 -2.71 9.67
CA SER A 753 4.32 -1.87 8.49
C SER A 753 4.90 -0.47 8.69
N GLY A 754 5.19 -0.07 9.93
CA GLY A 754 5.71 1.25 10.24
C GLY A 754 5.93 1.47 11.75
N GLN A 755 6.40 2.67 12.09
CA GLN A 755 6.78 3.04 13.46
C GLN A 755 5.61 2.93 14.45
N SER A 756 4.43 3.46 14.12
CA SER A 756 3.29 3.42 15.05
C SER A 756 2.83 1.99 15.35
N GLU A 757 2.94 1.08 14.37
CA GLU A 757 2.67 -0.34 14.61
C GLU A 757 3.73 -0.98 15.53
N CYS A 758 4.99 -0.55 15.47
CA CYS A 758 6.03 -1.00 16.41
C CYS A 758 5.67 -0.65 17.86
N VAL A 759 5.23 0.59 18.10
CA VAL A 759 4.81 1.07 19.42
C VAL A 759 3.70 0.19 19.99
N ASP A 760 2.64 -0.01 19.20
CA ASP A 760 1.50 -0.85 19.56
C ASP A 760 1.91 -2.29 19.87
N LYS A 761 2.79 -2.91 19.07
CA LYS A 761 3.25 -4.28 19.33
C LYS A 761 4.08 -4.40 20.59
N LEU A 762 5.04 -3.49 20.80
CA LEU A 762 5.89 -3.52 21.99
C LEU A 762 5.06 -3.32 23.26
N ALA A 763 4.16 -2.35 23.27
CA ALA A 763 3.28 -2.10 24.41
C ALA A 763 2.38 -3.30 24.72
N LYS A 764 1.73 -3.89 23.70
CA LYS A 764 0.93 -5.11 23.87
C LYS A 764 1.75 -6.28 24.39
N SER A 765 2.96 -6.50 23.83
CA SER A 765 3.83 -7.61 24.20
C SER A 765 4.30 -7.52 25.64
N ILE A 766 4.73 -6.32 26.06
CA ILE A 766 5.14 -6.07 27.45
C ILE A 766 3.95 -6.19 28.38
N TRP A 767 2.84 -5.52 28.10
CA TRP A 767 1.67 -5.54 28.97
C TRP A 767 1.10 -6.96 29.15
N TYR A 768 1.06 -7.77 28.09
CA TYR A 768 0.58 -9.15 28.21
C TYR A 768 1.51 -10.01 29.07
N ASN A 769 2.83 -9.82 29.00
CA ASN A 769 3.80 -10.55 29.82
C ASN A 769 3.94 -10.01 31.26
N GLN A 770 3.36 -8.86 31.59
CA GLN A 770 3.35 -8.37 32.97
C GLN A 770 2.48 -9.26 33.89
N GLU A 771 3.02 -9.59 35.06
CA GLU A 771 2.27 -10.27 36.13
C GLU A 771 1.12 -9.41 36.65
N GLU A 772 1.41 -8.14 36.93
CA GLU A 772 0.44 -7.17 37.42
C GLU A 772 0.25 -6.07 36.36
N LYS A 773 -0.97 -6.00 35.81
CA LYS A 773 -1.30 -5.13 34.68
C LYS A 773 -1.27 -3.64 35.06
N THR A 774 -0.49 -2.86 34.31
CA THR A 774 -0.52 -1.39 34.29
C THR A 774 -0.34 -0.90 32.85
N ASN A 775 -0.93 0.23 32.51
CA ASN A 775 -0.79 0.88 31.20
C ASN A 775 -0.14 2.26 31.29
N HIS A 776 0.30 2.69 32.49
CA HIS A 776 1.01 3.96 32.65
C HIS A 776 2.41 3.86 32.01
N MET A 777 2.77 4.86 31.21
CA MET A 777 4.07 4.96 30.56
C MET A 777 4.74 6.29 30.90
N VAL A 778 6.06 6.31 30.80
CA VAL A 778 6.85 7.53 30.93
C VAL A 778 7.65 7.75 29.65
N THR A 779 7.73 8.99 29.21
CA THR A 779 8.56 9.45 28.10
C THR A 779 9.14 10.82 28.44
N PHE A 780 9.94 11.38 27.54
CA PHE A 780 10.57 12.68 27.70
C PHE A 780 10.10 13.64 26.60
N LYS A 781 9.97 14.92 26.93
CA LYS A 781 9.60 15.97 25.97
C LYS A 781 10.60 15.97 24.80
N GLY A 782 10.08 16.14 23.58
CA GLY A 782 10.90 16.13 22.37
C GLY A 782 11.14 14.73 21.77
N HIS A 783 10.85 13.66 22.50
CA HIS A 783 10.93 12.30 21.95
C HIS A 783 9.75 11.99 21.02
N TYR A 784 10.00 11.22 19.97
CA TYR A 784 9.04 10.91 18.91
C TYR A 784 8.90 9.40 18.68
N PHE A 785 7.65 8.95 18.61
CA PHE A 785 7.27 7.54 18.44
C PHE A 785 6.22 7.35 17.33
N GLY A 786 5.97 8.40 16.53
CA GLY A 786 5.02 8.39 15.41
C GLY A 786 3.70 9.08 15.71
N GLU A 787 2.93 9.37 14.66
CA GLU A 787 1.61 10.00 14.74
C GLU A 787 0.47 9.10 14.24
N GLY A 788 0.78 7.88 13.78
CA GLY A 788 -0.17 6.98 13.12
C GLY A 788 -1.17 6.29 14.06
N SER A 789 -0.81 6.02 15.32
CA SER A 789 -1.70 5.40 16.32
C SER A 789 -1.93 6.31 17.52
N PHE A 790 -3.03 6.09 18.26
CA PHE A 790 -3.30 6.83 19.50
C PHE A 790 -2.19 6.64 20.55
N LEU A 791 -1.59 5.45 20.59
CA LEU A 791 -0.52 5.14 21.53
C LEU A 791 0.78 5.87 21.16
N ALA A 792 1.16 5.82 19.89
CA ALA A 792 2.30 6.56 19.37
C ALA A 792 2.15 8.08 19.57
N ARG A 793 0.96 8.64 19.30
CA ARG A 793 0.63 10.05 19.57
C ARG A 793 0.73 10.40 21.04
N SER A 794 0.22 9.54 21.92
CA SER A 794 0.27 9.77 23.38
C SER A 794 1.70 9.72 23.93
N LEU A 795 2.64 9.04 23.28
CA LEU A 795 4.06 9.04 23.64
C LEU A 795 4.85 10.22 23.03
N SER A 796 4.33 10.81 21.95
CA SER A 796 5.05 11.85 21.17
C SER A 796 4.55 13.28 21.45
N SER A 797 3.30 13.43 21.88
CA SER A 797 2.64 14.72 22.10
C SER A 797 2.31 14.93 23.57
N THR A 798 2.52 16.16 24.05
CA THR A 798 2.16 16.58 25.41
C THR A 798 0.73 17.11 25.53
N CYS A 799 0.03 17.31 24.41
CA CYS A 799 -1.28 17.95 24.36
C CYS A 799 -2.40 16.93 24.16
N ASP A 800 -3.40 16.94 25.04
CA ASP A 800 -4.66 16.18 24.94
C ASP A 800 -4.45 14.69 24.63
N THR A 801 -3.59 14.01 25.40
CA THR A 801 -3.23 12.60 25.18
C THR A 801 -4.40 11.66 25.52
N PHE A 802 -4.54 10.59 24.73
CA PHE A 802 -5.59 9.59 24.95
C PHE A 802 -5.16 8.56 26.00
N PHE A 803 -3.92 8.09 25.94
CA PHE A 803 -3.35 7.18 26.93
C PHE A 803 -2.60 7.93 28.03
N ASN A 804 -2.51 7.29 29.20
CA ASN A 804 -1.87 7.85 30.38
C ASN A 804 -0.33 7.80 30.26
N VAL A 805 0.26 8.90 29.79
CA VAL A 805 1.71 9.04 29.59
C VAL A 805 2.24 10.26 30.34
N THR A 806 3.17 10.03 31.27
CA THR A 806 3.91 11.12 31.92
C THR A 806 5.06 11.57 31.04
N HIS A 807 5.10 12.86 30.70
CA HIS A 807 6.16 13.48 29.92
C HIS A 807 7.10 14.29 30.83
N LEU A 808 8.30 13.79 31.07
CA LEU A 808 9.33 14.47 31.84
C LEU A 808 10.13 15.45 30.94
N GLU A 809 10.86 16.38 31.54
CA GLU A 809 11.79 17.24 30.78
C GLU A 809 12.85 16.39 30.07
N GLN A 810 13.26 16.83 28.88
CA GLN A 810 14.31 16.15 28.14
C GLN A 810 15.61 16.15 28.97
N PRO A 811 16.24 14.98 29.19
CA PRO A 811 17.46 14.91 29.97
C PRO A 811 18.63 15.54 29.20
N THR A 812 19.30 16.48 29.84
CA THR A 812 20.56 17.10 29.43
C THR A 812 21.58 16.95 30.56
N GLU A 813 22.86 17.22 30.30
CA GLU A 813 23.87 17.21 31.36
C GLU A 813 23.54 18.22 32.48
N ASP A 814 22.97 19.37 32.12
CA ASP A 814 22.64 20.45 33.07
C ASP A 814 21.43 20.14 33.98
N ASN A 815 20.46 19.36 33.51
CA ASN A 815 19.20 19.11 34.24
C ASN A 815 19.06 17.66 34.74
N LEU A 816 20.08 16.81 34.55
CA LEU A 816 19.99 15.37 34.76
C LEU A 816 19.53 14.99 36.17
N GLU A 817 20.06 15.63 37.21
CA GLU A 817 19.69 15.32 38.60
C GLU A 817 18.19 15.59 38.87
N GLU A 818 17.66 16.67 38.32
CA GLU A 818 16.24 17.03 38.44
C GLU A 818 15.34 16.05 37.68
N VAL A 819 15.76 15.68 36.46
CA VAL A 819 15.02 14.71 35.63
C VAL A 819 15.01 13.33 36.28
N LEU A 820 16.15 12.85 36.80
CA LEU A 820 16.24 11.56 37.50
C LEU A 820 15.40 11.55 38.77
N LYS A 821 15.39 12.66 39.52
CA LYS A 821 14.51 12.80 40.70
C LYS A 821 13.04 12.75 40.30
N SER A 822 12.65 13.45 39.24
CA SER A 822 11.28 13.46 38.72
C SER A 822 10.83 12.08 38.22
N LEU A 823 11.74 11.36 37.54
CA LEU A 823 11.55 9.99 37.12
C LEU A 823 11.34 9.07 38.34
N GLU A 824 12.25 9.13 39.31
CA GLU A 824 12.15 8.31 40.51
C GLU A 824 10.85 8.59 41.29
N ASP A 825 10.48 9.87 41.47
CA ASP A 825 9.24 10.26 42.15
C ASP A 825 8.00 9.76 41.41
N THR A 826 8.02 9.77 40.08
CA THR A 826 6.94 9.22 39.24
C THR A 826 6.82 7.71 39.44
N LEU A 827 7.94 6.98 39.36
CA LEU A 827 7.98 5.52 39.50
C LEU A 827 7.59 5.05 40.92
N LYS A 828 7.91 5.84 41.96
CA LYS A 828 7.47 5.57 43.36
C LYS A 828 5.95 5.72 43.51
N LYS A 829 5.36 6.74 42.88
CA LYS A 829 3.94 7.10 43.04
C LYS A 829 3.02 6.26 42.16
N THR A 830 3.46 5.97 40.95
CA THR A 830 2.65 5.36 39.90
C THR A 830 3.33 4.14 39.35
N LYS A 831 2.65 3.00 39.44
CA LYS A 831 3.13 1.76 38.85
C LYS A 831 3.23 1.91 37.33
N THR A 832 4.45 1.83 36.81
CA THR A 832 4.75 2.17 35.41
C THR A 832 5.10 0.92 34.61
N MET A 833 4.51 0.79 33.43
CA MET A 833 4.79 -0.31 32.50
C MET A 833 6.20 -0.20 31.92
N ALA A 834 6.48 0.96 31.31
CA ALA A 834 7.74 1.18 30.62
C ALA A 834 8.11 2.66 30.57
N VAL A 835 9.42 2.91 30.52
CA VAL A 835 10.04 4.18 30.16
C VAL A 835 10.50 4.07 28.71
N TRP A 836 9.96 4.94 27.85
CA TRP A 836 10.27 5.01 26.43
C TRP A 836 11.27 6.12 26.16
N LEU A 837 12.33 5.83 25.40
CA LEU A 837 13.31 6.83 25.02
C LEU A 837 13.84 6.68 23.60
N GLU A 838 14.29 7.80 23.04
CA GLU A 838 15.14 7.84 21.87
C GLU A 838 16.59 8.07 22.31
N PRO A 839 17.54 7.15 22.04
CA PRO A 839 18.96 7.41 22.29
C PRO A 839 19.48 8.60 21.47
N LEU A 840 18.97 8.74 20.24
CA LEU A 840 19.12 9.90 19.37
C LEU A 840 17.72 10.31 18.93
N THR A 841 17.28 11.54 19.20
CA THR A 841 15.92 11.96 18.88
C THR A 841 15.69 12.13 17.38
N GLN A 842 14.59 11.60 16.84
CA GLN A 842 14.29 11.66 15.41
C GLN A 842 14.00 13.07 14.89
N LEU A 843 13.31 13.91 15.68
CA LEU A 843 12.88 15.23 15.22
C LEU A 843 13.97 16.29 15.40
N THR A 844 14.78 16.17 16.47
CA THR A 844 15.75 17.22 16.82
C THR A 844 17.19 16.80 16.66
N MET A 845 17.46 15.51 16.37
CA MET A 845 18.80 14.91 16.28
C MET A 845 19.68 15.19 17.50
N THR A 846 19.07 15.29 18.67
CA THR A 846 19.79 15.45 19.94
C THR A 846 20.18 14.09 20.49
N LYS A 847 21.47 13.91 20.75
CA LYS A 847 22.04 12.67 21.29
C LYS A 847 22.01 12.69 22.82
N LEU A 848 21.56 11.60 23.43
CA LEU A 848 21.73 11.37 24.87
C LEU A 848 23.07 10.66 25.12
N SER A 849 23.87 11.15 26.08
CA SER A 849 25.12 10.48 26.44
C SER A 849 24.87 9.12 27.08
N GLU A 850 25.83 8.19 26.95
CA GLU A 850 25.70 6.85 27.51
C GLU A 850 25.51 6.88 29.03
N GLU A 851 26.19 7.81 29.72
CA GLU A 851 26.06 8.02 31.16
C GLU A 851 24.63 8.43 31.56
N VAL A 852 23.99 9.33 30.80
CA VAL A 852 22.60 9.74 31.02
C VAL A 852 21.67 8.53 30.87
N ILE A 853 21.83 7.76 29.80
CA ILE A 853 21.01 6.57 29.53
C ILE A 853 21.19 5.52 30.64
N GLU A 854 22.43 5.24 31.06
CA GLU A 854 22.72 4.28 32.13
C GLU A 854 22.05 4.66 33.45
N LYS A 855 22.08 5.95 33.82
CA LYS A 855 21.41 6.45 35.03
C LYS A 855 19.88 6.31 34.93
N ILE A 856 19.29 6.64 33.79
CA ILE A 856 17.83 6.46 33.54
C ILE A 856 17.44 4.99 33.66
N ILE A 857 18.21 4.09 33.03
CA ILE A 857 17.98 2.64 33.07
C ILE A 857 18.07 2.13 34.52
N THR A 858 19.08 2.58 35.26
CA THR A 858 19.30 2.17 36.66
C THR A 858 18.13 2.55 37.54
N VAL A 859 17.66 3.81 37.45
CA VAL A 859 16.49 4.29 38.20
C VAL A 859 15.24 3.53 37.76
N THR A 860 15.04 3.31 36.46
CA THR A 860 13.85 2.62 35.93
C THR A 860 13.75 1.19 36.44
N ARG A 861 14.84 0.43 36.33
CA ARG A 861 14.89 -0.99 36.75
C ARG A 861 14.74 -1.17 38.25
N LYS A 862 15.19 -0.20 39.07
CA LYS A 862 14.98 -0.21 40.53
C LYS A 862 13.50 -0.35 40.92
N TYR A 863 12.58 0.14 40.09
CA TYR A 863 11.13 0.07 40.33
C TYR A 863 10.40 -0.95 39.44
N GLY A 864 11.13 -1.83 38.76
CA GLY A 864 10.55 -2.93 37.98
C GLY A 864 9.87 -2.53 36.66
N ALA A 865 9.97 -1.27 36.23
CA ALA A 865 9.51 -0.82 34.92
C ALA A 865 10.48 -1.28 33.82
N LYS A 866 9.97 -1.52 32.61
CA LYS A 866 10.80 -1.87 31.44
C LYS A 866 11.39 -0.62 30.78
N VAL A 867 12.51 -0.78 30.10
CA VAL A 867 13.09 0.27 29.26
C VAL A 867 12.92 -0.09 27.79
N ILE A 868 12.41 0.86 26.99
CA ILE A 868 12.16 0.68 25.57
C ILE A 868 12.87 1.76 24.77
N PHE A 869 13.68 1.35 23.79
CA PHE A 869 14.31 2.30 22.86
C PHE A 869 13.54 2.43 21.55
N ASN A 870 13.44 3.65 21.04
CA ASN A 870 13.22 3.88 19.62
C ASN A 870 14.57 4.17 18.95
N GLU A 871 15.06 3.19 18.19
CA GLU A 871 16.36 3.14 17.53
C GLU A 871 16.34 3.68 16.09
N THR A 872 15.20 4.22 15.65
CA THR A 872 15.01 4.68 14.28
C THR A 872 16.11 5.66 13.85
N ALA A 873 16.38 6.68 14.66
CA ALA A 873 17.44 7.64 14.38
C ALA A 873 18.83 7.13 14.77
N SER A 874 18.99 6.35 15.84
CA SER A 874 20.29 5.88 16.31
C SER A 874 20.91 4.73 15.50
N SER A 875 20.12 4.08 14.64
CA SER A 875 20.56 3.03 13.69
C SER A 875 21.61 3.52 12.69
N PHE A 876 22.21 2.62 11.89
CA PHE A 876 23.23 2.93 10.89
C PHE A 876 24.48 3.64 11.46
N TYR A 877 24.92 3.24 12.66
CA TYR A 877 26.08 3.83 13.33
C TYR A 877 25.91 5.33 13.61
N ARG A 878 24.68 5.86 13.62
CA ARG A 878 24.41 7.30 13.86
C ARG A 878 24.69 7.69 15.31
N TYR A 879 24.39 6.81 16.25
CA TYR A 879 24.69 7.05 17.67
C TYR A 879 26.17 6.89 18.01
N SER A 880 26.82 5.86 17.45
CA SER A 880 28.24 5.53 17.68
C SER A 880 28.86 4.97 16.40
N SER A 881 30.12 5.29 16.13
CA SER A 881 30.90 4.73 15.02
C SER A 881 31.24 3.25 15.20
N GLU A 882 31.09 2.71 16.41
CA GLU A 882 31.44 1.32 16.74
C GLU A 882 30.27 0.34 16.61
N SER A 883 29.03 0.83 16.74
CA SER A 883 27.83 0.00 16.87
C SER A 883 26.69 0.46 15.96
N PHE A 884 26.07 -0.50 15.26
CA PHE A 884 24.98 -0.21 14.33
C PHE A 884 23.75 0.41 15.01
N PHE A 885 23.34 -0.13 16.17
CA PHE A 885 22.31 0.41 17.06
C PHE A 885 22.95 0.84 18.39
N ALA A 886 22.33 1.79 19.11
CA ALA A 886 22.80 2.20 20.43
C ALA A 886 22.77 1.04 21.44
N SER A 887 21.71 0.23 21.38
CA SER A 887 21.46 -0.94 22.23
C SER A 887 22.47 -2.09 22.08
N LYS A 888 23.39 -2.05 21.10
CA LYS A 888 24.50 -3.02 21.04
C LYS A 888 25.51 -2.80 22.18
N ASN A 889 25.58 -1.59 22.74
CA ASN A 889 26.37 -1.34 23.94
C ASN A 889 25.69 -2.01 25.15
N LYS A 890 26.39 -2.97 25.77
CA LYS A 890 25.87 -3.77 26.89
C LYS A 890 25.55 -2.95 28.14
N THR A 891 26.22 -1.82 28.35
CA THR A 891 26.01 -0.96 29.52
C THR A 891 24.64 -0.28 29.47
N ILE A 892 24.16 0.05 28.26
CA ILE A 892 22.91 0.78 28.04
C ILE A 892 21.82 -0.07 27.36
N GLY A 893 21.92 -1.40 27.41
CA GLY A 893 20.96 -2.29 26.75
C GLY A 893 19.53 -2.18 27.32
N PRO A 894 18.50 -1.95 26.49
CA PRO A 894 17.10 -1.88 26.92
C PRO A 894 16.48 -3.28 27.08
N ASP A 895 15.20 -3.34 27.48
CA ASP A 895 14.44 -4.60 27.57
C ASP A 895 13.71 -4.93 26.24
N ALA A 896 13.45 -3.89 25.45
CA ALA A 896 12.98 -3.98 24.08
C ALA A 896 13.40 -2.73 23.29
N ALA A 897 13.39 -2.83 21.97
CA ALA A 897 13.65 -1.72 21.09
C ALA A 897 12.86 -1.85 19.79
N MET A 898 12.76 -0.74 19.06
CA MET A 898 12.15 -0.69 17.75
C MET A 898 12.96 0.17 16.78
N ALA A 899 12.87 -0.11 15.49
CA ALA A 899 13.39 0.74 14.45
C ALA A 899 12.41 0.80 13.27
N PHE A 900 12.09 1.99 12.81
CA PHE A 900 11.48 2.19 11.51
C PHE A 900 12.56 2.09 10.43
N LEU A 901 12.31 1.28 9.41
CA LEU A 901 13.30 0.92 8.39
C LEU A 901 13.12 1.72 7.09
N GLY A 902 12.22 2.71 7.09
CA GLY A 902 11.80 3.42 5.88
C GLY A 902 10.71 2.65 5.11
N GLY A 903 9.86 3.39 4.38
CA GLY A 903 8.76 2.81 3.61
C GLY A 903 7.72 2.09 4.48
N GLN A 904 7.25 0.91 4.05
CA GLN A 904 6.27 0.09 4.77
C GLN A 904 6.95 -1.00 5.62
N ALA A 905 8.07 -0.69 6.27
CA ALA A 905 8.83 -1.63 7.08
C ALA A 905 9.26 -1.05 8.44
N GLY A 906 9.01 -1.82 9.49
CA GLY A 906 9.48 -1.58 10.84
C GLY A 906 9.85 -2.89 11.53
N LEU A 907 10.67 -2.77 12.57
CA LEU A 907 11.19 -3.89 13.33
C LEU A 907 11.03 -3.61 14.82
N CYS A 908 10.46 -4.56 15.55
CA CYS A 908 10.56 -4.65 17.01
C CYS A 908 11.56 -5.74 17.33
N PHE A 909 12.39 -5.55 18.35
CA PHE A 909 13.33 -6.55 18.82
C PHE A 909 13.45 -6.49 20.35
N MET A 910 13.32 -7.62 21.02
CA MET A 910 13.17 -7.66 22.48
C MET A 910 13.81 -8.88 23.12
N LYS A 911 13.94 -8.82 24.44
CA LYS A 911 14.34 -9.97 25.25
C LYS A 911 13.26 -11.06 25.22
N LYS A 912 13.68 -12.31 25.43
CA LYS A 912 12.82 -13.50 25.35
C LYS A 912 11.58 -13.39 26.25
N GLU A 913 11.75 -12.91 27.47
CA GLU A 913 10.67 -12.77 28.45
C GLU A 913 9.58 -11.77 28.05
N ASN A 914 9.89 -10.84 27.13
CA ASN A 914 8.93 -9.87 26.61
C ASN A 914 8.30 -10.33 25.29
N PHE A 915 8.82 -11.39 24.67
CA PHE A 915 8.36 -11.91 23.38
C PHE A 915 7.13 -12.80 23.54
N LEU A 916 6.27 -12.79 22.52
CA LEU A 916 5.02 -13.54 22.45
C LEU A 916 4.91 -14.21 21.09
N ALA A 917 5.35 -15.46 21.05
CA ALA A 917 5.17 -16.32 19.87
C ALA A 917 3.68 -16.58 19.57
N LYS A 918 2.84 -16.62 20.62
CA LYS A 918 1.39 -16.78 20.52
C LYS A 918 0.67 -15.88 21.53
N PRO A 919 -0.50 -15.31 21.16
CA PRO A 919 -1.22 -15.51 19.91
C PRO A 919 -0.68 -14.65 18.73
N LEU A 920 -0.02 -15.33 17.77
CA LEU A 920 0.69 -14.76 16.63
C LEU A 920 -0.10 -13.67 15.91
N MET A 921 -1.35 -13.96 15.55
CA MET A 921 -2.17 -13.06 14.74
C MET A 921 -2.56 -11.77 15.46
N LEU A 922 -2.43 -11.68 16.79
CA LEU A 922 -2.84 -10.49 17.53
C LEU A 922 -1.70 -9.48 17.71
N ILE A 923 -0.46 -9.94 17.50
CA ILE A 923 0.75 -9.14 17.60
C ILE A 923 1.40 -8.99 16.23
N SER A 924 1.41 -10.02 15.39
CA SER A 924 2.10 -10.02 14.10
C SER A 924 1.17 -10.32 12.92
N THR A 925 0.72 -9.26 12.24
CA THR A 925 0.37 -9.32 10.82
C THR A 925 1.06 -8.18 10.10
N TRP A 926 2.08 -8.48 9.31
CA TRP A 926 2.72 -7.47 8.48
C TRP A 926 1.98 -7.33 7.16
N ASP A 927 1.42 -6.14 6.92
CA ASP A 927 0.75 -5.75 5.67
C ASP A 927 1.67 -4.89 4.77
N GLY A 928 2.96 -4.77 5.13
CA GLY A 928 3.97 -4.11 4.29
C GLY A 928 4.45 -4.99 3.14
N ASP A 929 5.54 -4.61 2.50
CA ASP A 929 6.08 -5.31 1.33
C ASP A 929 7.53 -5.77 1.52
N GLU A 930 7.86 -6.94 0.94
CA GLU A 930 9.23 -7.49 0.98
C GLU A 930 10.25 -6.58 0.28
N PHE A 931 9.77 -5.63 -0.53
CA PHE A 931 10.57 -4.64 -1.22
C PHE A 931 11.14 -3.58 -0.25
N SER A 932 10.33 -3.03 0.68
CA SER A 932 10.81 -2.07 1.69
C SER A 932 11.91 -2.67 2.57
N LEU A 933 11.75 -3.91 3.05
CA LEU A 933 12.78 -4.59 3.85
C LEU A 933 14.09 -4.76 3.07
N SER A 934 13.98 -5.06 1.78
CA SER A 934 15.15 -5.21 0.91
C SER A 934 15.89 -3.92 0.68
N ASN A 935 15.18 -2.80 0.50
CA ASN A 935 15.81 -1.49 0.37
C ASN A 935 16.64 -1.16 1.61
N TYR A 936 16.10 -1.43 2.79
CA TYR A 936 16.84 -1.27 4.04
C TYR A 936 18.08 -2.19 4.09
N ASN A 937 17.91 -3.48 3.81
CA ASN A 937 19.01 -4.44 3.80
C ASN A 937 20.10 -4.11 2.78
N LYS A 938 19.73 -3.57 1.62
CA LYS A 938 20.68 -3.09 0.61
C LYS A 938 21.52 -1.95 1.20
N ALA A 939 20.90 -0.98 1.88
CA ALA A 939 21.62 0.12 2.53
C ALA A 939 22.58 -0.40 3.60
N VAL A 940 22.11 -1.34 4.43
CA VAL A 940 22.95 -2.00 5.47
C VAL A 940 24.14 -2.71 4.82
N SER A 941 23.91 -3.51 3.77
CA SER A 941 24.96 -4.24 3.09
C SER A 941 25.99 -3.32 2.42
N SER A 942 25.56 -2.23 1.79
CA SER A 942 26.45 -1.24 1.17
C SER A 942 27.39 -0.60 2.19
N ILE A 943 26.97 -0.46 3.45
CA ILE A 943 27.79 0.04 4.55
C ILE A 943 28.70 -1.06 5.10
N ASN A 944 28.14 -2.24 5.41
CA ASN A 944 28.87 -3.32 6.06
C ASN A 944 29.93 -3.98 5.16
N ASN A 945 29.77 -3.92 3.84
CA ASN A 945 30.76 -4.44 2.89
C ASN A 945 32.09 -3.65 2.93
N ASP A 946 32.06 -2.37 3.30
CA ASP A 946 33.26 -1.53 3.48
C ASP A 946 33.02 -0.48 4.58
N LEU A 947 32.94 -0.97 5.82
CA LEU A 947 32.67 -0.13 6.99
C LEU A 947 33.74 0.96 7.17
N SER A 948 35.01 0.66 6.84
CA SER A 948 36.11 1.61 6.94
C SER A 948 35.93 2.78 5.98
N SER A 949 35.55 2.53 4.72
CA SER A 949 35.24 3.58 3.76
C SER A 949 34.02 4.40 4.16
N PHE A 950 32.98 3.76 4.71
CA PHE A 950 31.82 4.46 5.24
C PHE A 950 32.18 5.43 6.36
N ILE A 951 32.97 4.98 7.35
CA ILE A 951 33.43 5.83 8.46
C ILE A 951 34.27 7.00 7.94
N GLN A 952 35.17 6.75 6.99
CA GLN A 952 35.99 7.80 6.37
C GLN A 952 35.12 8.82 5.63
N THR A 953 34.13 8.36 4.85
CA THR A 953 33.19 9.23 4.13
C THR A 953 32.41 10.13 5.10
N ARG A 954 31.99 9.61 6.25
CA ARG A 954 31.30 10.42 7.27
C ARG A 954 32.18 11.51 7.84
N LEU A 955 33.44 11.20 8.10
CA LEU A 955 34.41 12.18 8.59
C LEU A 955 34.60 13.30 7.56
N GLU A 956 34.83 12.94 6.30
CA GLU A 956 34.99 13.90 5.20
C GLU A 956 33.74 14.77 5.01
N PHE A 957 32.55 14.15 5.04
CA PHE A 957 31.27 14.87 4.99
C PHE A 957 31.14 15.86 6.14
N THR A 958 31.44 15.43 7.37
CA THR A 958 31.31 16.26 8.57
C THR A 958 32.25 17.45 8.52
N ASN A 959 33.50 17.24 8.10
CA ASN A 959 34.50 18.30 7.95
C ASN A 959 34.06 19.30 6.88
N LYS A 960 33.70 18.82 5.69
CA LYS A 960 33.25 19.68 4.58
C LYS A 960 32.02 20.50 4.96
N LEU A 961 31.03 19.89 5.60
CA LEU A 961 29.82 20.60 6.03
C LEU A 961 30.14 21.65 7.10
N THR A 962 30.99 21.30 8.08
CA THR A 962 31.42 22.23 9.13
C THR A 962 32.15 23.43 8.54
N GLU A 963 33.15 23.20 7.67
CA GLU A 963 33.90 24.25 6.97
C GLU A 963 32.97 25.17 6.17
N LEU A 964 31.99 24.60 5.45
CA LEU A 964 31.01 25.38 4.71
C LEU A 964 30.13 26.24 5.63
N LEU A 965 29.75 25.71 6.80
CA LEU A 965 28.91 26.41 7.77
C LEU A 965 29.65 27.53 8.50
N GLU A 966 30.98 27.48 8.62
CA GLU A 966 31.80 28.55 9.22
C GLU A 966 31.72 29.87 8.45
N GLU A 967 31.36 29.84 7.17
CA GLU A 967 31.13 31.04 6.36
C GLU A 967 29.81 31.77 6.71
N TYR A 968 28.97 31.16 7.54
CA TYR A 968 27.63 31.63 7.88
C TYR A 968 27.51 32.02 9.36
N GLN A 969 26.45 32.77 9.70
CA GLN A 969 26.14 33.12 11.09
C GLN A 969 25.42 31.95 11.77
N ILE A 970 26.21 31.01 12.29
CA ILE A 970 25.74 29.85 13.04
C ILE A 970 25.80 30.15 14.54
N GLU A 971 24.66 30.02 15.21
CA GLU A 971 24.48 30.27 16.64
C GLU A 971 24.83 29.04 17.48
N GLU A 972 24.47 27.86 16.98
CA GLU A 972 24.65 26.57 17.66
C GLU A 972 24.85 25.47 16.60
N MET A 973 25.74 24.53 16.86
CA MET A 973 26.00 23.40 15.96
C MET A 973 26.45 22.19 16.78
N GLU A 974 25.67 21.11 16.67
CA GLU A 974 25.99 19.82 17.24
C GLU A 974 25.91 18.79 16.11
N ILE A 975 27.05 18.53 15.46
CA ILE A 975 27.17 17.52 14.41
C ILE A 975 28.23 16.53 14.84
N GLU A 976 27.79 15.32 15.21
CA GLU A 976 28.66 14.22 15.62
C GLU A 976 28.43 13.03 14.69
N ASN A 977 29.51 12.39 14.25
CA ASN A 977 29.44 11.27 13.31
C ASN A 977 28.61 11.61 12.05
N GLY A 978 28.66 12.84 11.54
CA GLY A 978 27.90 13.25 10.35
C GLY A 978 26.38 13.31 10.54
N CYS A 979 25.88 13.30 11.77
CA CYS A 979 24.46 13.48 12.11
C CYS A 979 24.31 14.50 13.23
N GLY A 980 23.18 15.17 13.30
CA GLY A 980 22.95 16.21 14.30
C GLY A 980 22.11 17.36 13.78
N TYR A 981 22.40 18.57 14.26
CA TYR A 981 21.69 19.78 13.87
C TYR A 981 22.57 21.02 13.96
N PHE A 982 22.09 22.12 13.36
CA PHE A 982 22.61 23.46 13.61
C PHE A 982 21.49 24.50 13.60
N ILE A 983 21.75 25.65 14.25
CA ILE A 983 20.85 26.81 14.32
C ILE A 983 21.63 28.01 13.77
N GLY A 984 21.01 28.75 12.85
CA GLY A 984 21.63 29.95 12.28
C GLY A 984 21.04 30.34 10.93
N ASN A 985 21.68 31.30 10.28
CA ASN A 985 21.26 31.80 8.97
C ASN A 985 22.20 31.33 7.86
N ILE A 986 21.65 30.55 6.92
CA ILE A 986 22.36 30.06 5.74
C ILE A 986 21.74 30.60 4.44
N SER A 987 22.48 30.48 3.33
CA SER A 987 22.01 30.90 1.99
C SER A 987 20.78 30.09 1.54
N VAL A 988 19.99 30.64 0.61
CA VAL A 988 18.83 29.94 0.02
C VAL A 988 19.25 28.65 -0.71
N GLN A 989 20.44 28.65 -1.32
CA GLN A 989 20.99 27.47 -1.99
C GLN A 989 21.28 26.36 -0.99
N LEU A 990 21.90 26.68 0.16
CA LEU A 990 22.22 25.68 1.18
C LEU A 990 20.96 25.15 1.91
N LYS A 991 19.90 25.97 2.02
CA LYS A 991 18.62 25.52 2.63
C LYS A 991 17.99 24.32 1.94
N ARG A 992 18.27 24.07 0.65
CA ARG A 992 17.64 22.98 -0.11
C ARG A 992 18.02 21.58 0.40
N TYR A 993 19.16 21.45 1.07
CA TYR A 993 19.66 20.17 1.57
C TYR A 993 19.02 19.75 2.90
N PHE A 994 18.46 20.70 3.65
CA PHE A 994 18.08 20.49 5.04
C PHE A 994 16.60 20.72 5.28
N THR A 995 15.99 19.84 6.05
CA THR A 995 14.67 20.06 6.65
C THR A 995 14.82 20.89 7.92
N ARG A 996 13.86 21.77 8.18
CA ARG A 996 13.84 22.61 9.39
C ARG A 996 12.81 22.09 10.39
N GLU A 997 13.24 21.89 11.63
CA GLU A 997 12.37 21.55 12.76
C GLU A 997 12.51 22.64 13.83
N GLY A 998 11.46 23.46 13.99
CA GLY A 998 11.53 24.68 14.79
C GLY A 998 12.58 25.66 14.24
N ASN A 999 13.58 26.00 15.03
CA ASN A 999 14.70 26.84 14.61
C ASN A 999 15.90 26.04 14.08
N ARG A 1000 15.89 24.70 14.17
CA ARG A 1000 17.02 23.82 13.83
C ARG A 1000 16.97 23.35 12.38
N PHE A 1001 18.13 23.28 11.73
CA PHE A 1001 18.33 22.52 10.50
C PHE A 1001 18.84 21.13 10.85
N ILE A 1002 18.19 20.10 10.30
CA ILE A 1002 18.47 18.70 10.61
C ILE A 1002 19.52 18.14 9.66
N VAL A 1003 20.54 17.48 10.21
CA VAL A 1003 21.60 16.78 9.47
C VAL A 1003 21.48 15.28 9.74
N ASN A 1004 21.03 14.54 8.74
CA ASN A 1004 20.86 13.09 8.75
C ASN A 1004 20.93 12.52 7.31
N PRO A 1005 22.12 12.51 6.69
CA PRO A 1005 22.30 12.06 5.30
C PRO A 1005 22.44 10.53 5.19
N SER A 1006 22.03 9.98 4.04
CA SER A 1006 22.32 8.58 3.70
C SER A 1006 23.78 8.43 3.24
N TYR A 1007 24.28 7.18 3.15
CA TYR A 1007 25.64 6.96 2.68
C TYR A 1007 25.87 7.51 1.25
N SER A 1008 24.93 7.25 0.34
CA SER A 1008 24.98 7.84 -1.01
C SER A 1008 24.93 9.37 -0.98
N ALA A 1009 24.07 9.97 -0.15
CA ALA A 1009 23.95 11.43 -0.07
C ALA A 1009 25.25 12.08 0.42
N MET A 1010 25.95 11.48 1.38
CA MET A 1010 27.26 11.96 1.83
C MET A 1010 28.29 11.92 0.69
N ARG A 1011 28.41 10.78 -0.02
CA ARG A 1011 29.34 10.64 -1.15
C ARG A 1011 29.06 11.64 -2.27
N GLU A 1012 27.78 11.95 -2.51
CA GLU A 1012 27.37 12.92 -3.50
C GLU A 1012 27.74 14.35 -3.06
N PHE A 1013 27.39 14.73 -1.83
CA PHE A 1013 27.70 16.05 -1.27
C PHE A 1013 29.21 16.35 -1.27
N ILE A 1014 30.05 15.37 -0.94
CA ILE A 1014 31.51 15.53 -0.95
C ILE A 1014 32.03 15.91 -2.35
N LYS A 1015 31.40 15.40 -3.41
CA LYS A 1015 31.78 15.68 -4.81
C LYS A 1015 31.19 16.97 -5.38
N GLU A 1016 30.18 17.56 -4.75
CA GLU A 1016 29.60 18.82 -5.23
C GLU A 1016 30.53 20.00 -4.97
N ASP A 1017 30.77 20.84 -5.97
CA ASP A 1017 31.36 22.17 -5.79
C ASP A 1017 30.24 23.12 -5.33
N ILE A 1018 30.24 23.47 -4.03
CA ILE A 1018 29.18 24.25 -3.35
C ILE A 1018 29.64 25.68 -3.10
#